data_AF-A0A091APX3-F1
#
_entry.id   AF-A0A091APX3-F1
#
_cell.length_a   1.000
_cell.length_b   1.000
_cell.length_c   1.000
_cell.angle_alpha   90.00
_cell.angle_beta   90.00
_cell.angle_gamma   90.00
#
_symmetry.space_group_name_H-M   'P 1'
#
loop_
_entity.id
_entity.type
_entity.pdbx_description
1 polymer ?
#
loop_
_entity_poly.entity_id
_entity_poly.type
_entity_poly.pdbx_seq_one_letter_code
_entity_poly.pdbx_strand_id
1 'polypeptide(L)'
;MKRTLISTALALALCAVSAQAAAESDVVNERLPKSEAEAGQAAYLANCAACHQAEGQGLAGAFPPLKDSDWIQRDPQAALQAVLAGLNGKITVNGNEYNAVMPAMSHLADADIAAILNHVMDEFNDLDTRFSADQVAAARKTVAGASDPAQGQAHPGTSQAQAAYEGAPSTLAAADVKMHRTPGAPDMTEEEFAEATDIFFQRCAGCHGVLRKGATGKPLTPDLTQARGTDYLRALINFGSPGGMPNFGTGGELTAKQVDLMARFLQHTPPNPPEWGMAEMRESWKVLIPVEDRPTRKMNDYNLGNVFSVTLRDSGEIALIDGDTKKIINIIKTGYAVHISRVSHSGRYVYTIGRDGKIDLIDMWMAVPDRVAEIKIGLEARSVETSKYKGFEDKLAIAGAYWPPQFVIMDGPTLEPMKIVSTRGMTVDTQEYHPEPRVAAIVGSHKHPEFIVNVKETGRILLVDYSDIDNLRITTLDAARFLHDGGWDVTKRYFLTAANQSDKIAVVDSQEQRMVGLIDVDKIPHPGRGANFVHPEYGPVWGTSALGNDKITLIGTDPEGHPDQAWKVVEVLHGQGGGSLFIKTHPKSANLWVDTPLNPDAKVSQSVAVFNINDLDAGYTVLPIAEWANLGEGPKRVVQPEYNAAGDEVWFSVWNGKDQRSAIVVVDDKTLKLKAVIDDARLITPTGKFNINNTVNDVY
;
A
#
# COMPACT_ATOMS: atom_id res chain seq x y z
N MET A 1 -58.51 -43.32 40.23
CA MET A 1 -59.21 -42.45 39.25
C MET A 1 -58.16 -41.93 38.29
N LYS A 2 -58.06 -42.51 37.09
CA LYS A 2 -58.52 -41.94 35.79
C LYS A 2 -57.81 -40.64 35.35
N ARG A 3 -57.02 -40.78 34.25
CA ARG A 3 -56.81 -39.87 33.10
C ARG A 3 -55.96 -38.60 33.38
N THR A 4 -55.03 -38.12 32.54
CA THR A 4 -54.91 -38.13 31.07
C THR A 4 -53.49 -37.66 30.64
N LEU A 5 -53.12 -37.90 29.36
CA LEU A 5 -52.05 -37.29 28.52
C LEU A 5 -50.66 -37.91 28.70
N ILE A 6 -50.11 -38.77 27.83
CA ILE A 6 -49.94 -38.79 26.35
C ILE A 6 -49.46 -37.45 25.77
N SER A 7 -48.20 -37.49 25.30
CA SER A 7 -47.52 -36.66 24.30
C SER A 7 -46.33 -35.88 24.83
N THR A 8 -45.17 -36.55 24.98
CA THR A 8 -43.82 -35.96 24.77
C THR A 8 -42.73 -37.05 24.82
N ALA A 9 -42.90 -38.12 24.03
CA ALA A 9 -41.84 -39.12 23.77
C ALA A 9 -41.38 -39.11 22.30
N LEU A 10 -41.63 -38.00 21.58
CA LEU A 10 -41.26 -37.80 20.18
C LEU A 10 -40.35 -36.57 19.96
N ALA A 11 -39.64 -36.14 21.00
CA ALA A 11 -38.75 -34.97 20.94
C ALA A 11 -37.28 -35.28 21.26
N LEU A 12 -36.93 -36.52 21.66
CA LEU A 12 -35.54 -36.89 21.98
C LEU A 12 -34.85 -37.78 20.94
N ALA A 13 -35.53 -38.13 19.85
CA ALA A 13 -34.93 -38.86 18.72
C ALA A 13 -34.68 -37.98 17.47
N LEU A 14 -34.98 -36.68 17.52
CA LEU A 14 -34.70 -35.72 16.43
C LEU A 14 -33.54 -34.75 16.71
N CYS A 15 -32.93 -34.77 17.90
CA CYS A 15 -31.83 -33.86 18.25
C CYS A 15 -30.42 -34.51 18.24
N ALA A 16 -30.30 -35.78 17.83
CA ALA A 16 -29.02 -36.48 17.73
C ALA A 16 -28.58 -36.78 16.28
N VAL A 17 -29.33 -36.30 15.27
CA VAL A 17 -28.94 -36.41 13.84
C VAL A 17 -28.51 -35.07 13.25
N SER A 18 -28.72 -33.96 13.96
CA SER A 18 -28.35 -32.61 13.50
C SER A 18 -26.99 -32.10 13.99
N ALA A 19 -26.27 -32.85 14.83
CA ALA A 19 -24.98 -32.43 15.38
C ALA A 19 -23.75 -32.99 14.63
N GLN A 20 -23.95 -33.87 13.64
CA GLN A 20 -22.86 -34.43 12.80
C GLN A 20 -22.79 -33.80 11.39
N ALA A 21 -23.66 -32.83 11.08
CA ALA A 21 -23.73 -32.19 9.75
C ALA A 21 -23.38 -30.70 9.75
N ALA A 22 -22.89 -30.15 10.88
CA ALA A 22 -22.59 -28.73 11.04
C ALA A 22 -21.10 -28.45 11.34
N ALA A 23 -20.21 -29.40 11.02
CA ALA A 23 -18.76 -29.29 11.22
C ALA A 23 -17.98 -29.66 9.95
N GLU A 24 -18.51 -29.31 8.78
CA GLU A 24 -17.87 -29.54 7.48
C GLU A 24 -18.26 -28.45 6.46
N SER A 25 -18.23 -27.18 6.86
CA SER A 25 -18.34 -26.05 5.93
C SER A 25 -17.10 -25.15 6.02
N ASP A 26 -15.96 -25.78 5.80
CA ASP A 26 -14.73 -25.13 5.36
C ASP A 26 -14.53 -25.45 3.87
N VAL A 27 -13.90 -24.49 3.18
CA VAL A 27 -13.51 -24.49 1.77
C VAL A 27 -14.69 -24.29 0.80
N VAL A 28 -14.62 -23.19 0.06
CA VAL A 28 -15.36 -22.97 -1.19
C VAL A 28 -15.02 -24.14 -2.11
N ASN A 29 -15.88 -25.14 -2.11
CA ASN A 29 -15.77 -26.33 -2.95
C ASN A 29 -16.16 -25.90 -4.38
N GLU A 30 -15.23 -25.32 -5.13
CA GLU A 30 -15.27 -25.44 -6.58
C GLU A 30 -15.23 -26.94 -6.88
N ARG A 31 -16.39 -27.50 -7.20
CA ARG A 31 -16.47 -28.83 -7.77
C ARG A 31 -15.62 -28.81 -9.04
N LEU A 32 -14.51 -29.56 -9.05
CA LEU A 32 -13.75 -29.81 -10.28
C LEU A 32 -14.73 -30.27 -11.37
N PRO A 33 -14.73 -29.63 -12.57
CA PRO A 33 -15.68 -29.98 -13.62
C PRO A 33 -15.54 -31.46 -13.99
N LYS A 34 -16.64 -32.19 -14.10
CA LYS A 34 -16.63 -33.63 -14.42
C LYS A 34 -16.57 -33.91 -15.93
N SER A 35 -16.70 -32.88 -16.76
CA SER A 35 -16.62 -32.95 -18.23
C SER A 35 -16.05 -31.65 -18.82
N GLU A 36 -15.56 -31.70 -20.05
CA GLU A 36 -15.09 -30.50 -20.79
C GLU A 36 -16.19 -29.45 -20.98
N ALA A 37 -17.47 -29.89 -21.08
CA ALA A 37 -18.61 -28.99 -21.17
C ALA A 37 -18.88 -28.25 -19.83
N GLU A 38 -18.81 -28.95 -18.69
CA GLU A 38 -18.88 -28.31 -17.37
C GLU A 38 -17.69 -27.35 -17.15
N ALA A 39 -16.50 -27.70 -17.68
CA ALA A 39 -15.30 -26.86 -17.58
C ALA A 39 -15.42 -25.59 -18.42
N GLY A 40 -15.92 -25.71 -19.66
CA GLY A 40 -16.15 -24.57 -20.55
C GLY A 40 -17.17 -23.59 -20.00
N GLN A 41 -18.26 -24.09 -19.41
CA GLN A 41 -19.27 -23.25 -18.76
C GLN A 41 -18.71 -22.52 -17.53
N ALA A 42 -17.99 -23.23 -16.65
CA ALA A 42 -17.38 -22.63 -15.46
C ALA A 42 -16.35 -21.54 -15.85
N ALA A 43 -15.49 -21.84 -16.82
CA ALA A 43 -14.51 -20.90 -17.33
C ALA A 43 -15.17 -19.69 -18.02
N TYR A 44 -16.28 -19.88 -18.74
CA TYR A 44 -17.07 -18.78 -19.32
C TYR A 44 -17.65 -17.87 -18.24
N LEU A 45 -18.26 -18.45 -17.20
CA LEU A 45 -18.85 -17.69 -16.09
C LEU A 45 -17.79 -16.89 -15.34
N ALA A 46 -16.59 -17.46 -15.16
CA ALA A 46 -15.49 -16.80 -14.47
C ALA A 46 -14.89 -15.64 -15.28
N ASN A 47 -14.82 -15.75 -16.61
CA ASN A 47 -13.98 -14.86 -17.42
C ASN A 47 -14.76 -13.95 -18.39
N CYS A 48 -15.95 -14.36 -18.84
CA CYS A 48 -16.66 -13.71 -19.95
C CYS A 48 -18.06 -13.20 -19.55
N ALA A 49 -18.72 -13.87 -18.60
CA ALA A 49 -20.08 -13.51 -18.20
C ALA A 49 -20.21 -12.12 -17.57
N ALA A 50 -19.12 -11.54 -17.09
CA ALA A 50 -19.08 -10.16 -16.58
C ALA A 50 -19.56 -9.14 -17.64
N CYS A 51 -19.14 -9.30 -18.89
CA CYS A 51 -19.54 -8.44 -20.00
C CYS A 51 -20.69 -9.06 -20.80
N HIS A 52 -20.65 -10.37 -21.02
CA HIS A 52 -21.58 -11.06 -21.91
C HIS A 52 -22.79 -11.69 -21.21
N GLN A 53 -22.93 -11.50 -19.90
CA GLN A 53 -23.97 -12.09 -19.04
C GLN A 53 -23.88 -13.63 -18.94
N ALA A 54 -24.52 -14.19 -17.92
CA ALA A 54 -24.41 -15.63 -17.61
C ALA A 54 -24.93 -16.53 -18.74
N GLU A 55 -25.93 -16.10 -19.52
CA GLU A 55 -26.46 -16.87 -20.66
C GLU A 55 -26.13 -16.22 -22.02
N GLY A 56 -25.04 -15.44 -22.07
CA GLY A 56 -24.51 -14.91 -23.33
C GLY A 56 -25.34 -13.77 -23.95
N GLN A 57 -26.29 -13.18 -23.23
CA GLN A 57 -27.18 -12.16 -23.82
C GLN A 57 -26.49 -10.81 -24.07
N GLY A 58 -25.29 -10.59 -23.55
CA GLY A 58 -24.64 -9.29 -23.60
C GLY A 58 -25.38 -8.22 -22.81
N LEU A 59 -24.94 -6.97 -22.96
CA LEU A 59 -25.60 -5.80 -22.41
C LEU A 59 -25.89 -4.84 -23.56
N ALA A 60 -27.17 -4.66 -23.88
CA ALA A 60 -27.60 -3.83 -25.01
C ALA A 60 -26.93 -2.44 -25.00
N GLY A 61 -26.31 -2.06 -26.13
CA GLY A 61 -25.60 -0.79 -26.29
C GLY A 61 -24.17 -0.74 -25.72
N ALA A 62 -23.74 -1.75 -24.94
CA ALA A 62 -22.41 -1.80 -24.33
C ALA A 62 -21.62 -3.03 -24.79
N PHE A 63 -22.13 -4.24 -24.55
CA PHE A 63 -21.45 -5.50 -24.88
C PHE A 63 -22.35 -6.36 -25.77
N PRO A 64 -21.85 -6.84 -26.92
CA PRO A 64 -22.67 -7.61 -27.85
C PRO A 64 -23.14 -8.93 -27.24
N PRO A 65 -24.33 -9.44 -27.64
CA PRO A 65 -24.73 -10.80 -27.32
C PRO A 65 -23.78 -11.79 -27.99
N LEU A 66 -23.40 -12.82 -27.23
CA LEU A 66 -22.76 -14.02 -27.75
C LEU A 66 -23.81 -15.07 -28.15
N LYS A 67 -24.99 -15.03 -27.53
CA LYS A 67 -26.13 -15.88 -27.86
C LYS A 67 -26.85 -15.43 -29.11
N ASP A 68 -27.14 -16.38 -29.99
CA ASP A 68 -27.75 -16.17 -31.30
C ASP A 68 -27.02 -15.08 -32.10
N SER A 69 -25.69 -15.04 -32.02
CA SER A 69 -24.87 -13.94 -32.55
C SER A 69 -24.59 -14.15 -34.03
N ASP A 70 -25.20 -13.33 -34.90
CA ASP A 70 -24.94 -13.35 -36.36
C ASP A 70 -23.46 -13.17 -36.70
N TRP A 71 -22.74 -12.41 -35.87
CA TRP A 71 -21.32 -12.16 -36.00
C TRP A 71 -20.48 -13.42 -35.77
N ILE A 72 -20.80 -14.20 -34.73
CA ILE A 72 -20.15 -15.47 -34.42
C ILE A 72 -20.54 -16.55 -35.45
N GLN A 73 -21.83 -16.65 -35.79
CA GLN A 73 -22.32 -17.64 -36.75
C GLN A 73 -21.72 -17.45 -38.15
N ARG A 74 -21.46 -16.21 -38.55
CA ARG A 74 -20.84 -15.89 -39.84
C ARG A 74 -19.35 -16.25 -39.89
N ASP A 75 -18.62 -16.05 -38.79
CA ASP A 75 -17.19 -16.36 -38.71
C ASP A 75 -16.79 -16.79 -37.28
N PRO A 76 -16.92 -18.09 -36.96
CA PRO A 76 -16.51 -18.60 -35.65
C PRO A 76 -15.03 -18.35 -35.33
N GLN A 77 -14.16 -18.26 -36.35
CA GLN A 77 -12.74 -17.98 -36.14
C GLN A 77 -12.49 -16.54 -35.69
N ALA A 78 -13.38 -15.60 -36.04
CA ALA A 78 -13.31 -14.24 -35.53
C ALA A 78 -13.49 -14.18 -34.01
N ALA A 79 -14.27 -15.10 -33.41
CA ALA A 79 -14.40 -15.20 -31.96
C ALA A 79 -13.08 -15.62 -31.28
N LEU A 80 -12.35 -16.57 -31.86
CA LEU A 80 -11.02 -16.96 -31.37
C LEU A 80 -10.04 -15.78 -31.43
N GLN A 81 -10.04 -15.04 -32.53
CA GLN A 81 -9.18 -13.86 -32.69
C GLN A 81 -9.57 -12.74 -31.71
N ALA A 82 -10.87 -12.49 -31.51
CA ALA A 82 -11.39 -11.53 -30.55
C ALA A 82 -10.95 -11.85 -29.11
N VAL A 83 -11.01 -13.13 -28.71
CA VAL A 83 -10.56 -13.57 -27.38
C VAL A 83 -9.05 -13.40 -27.22
N LEU A 84 -8.25 -13.69 -28.25
CA LEU A 84 -6.79 -13.60 -28.18
C LEU A 84 -6.25 -12.16 -28.31
N ALA A 85 -6.85 -11.33 -29.16
CA ALA A 85 -6.35 -10.00 -29.53
C ALA A 85 -7.15 -8.85 -28.91
N GLY A 86 -8.32 -9.14 -28.33
CA GLY A 86 -9.32 -8.13 -28.00
C GLY A 86 -10.08 -7.63 -29.24
N LEU A 87 -11.05 -6.76 -29.02
CA LEU A 87 -11.79 -6.04 -30.07
C LEU A 87 -11.87 -4.56 -29.74
N ASN A 88 -11.72 -3.73 -30.77
CA ASN A 88 -11.96 -2.29 -30.70
C ASN A 88 -12.43 -1.81 -32.08
N GLY A 89 -13.18 -0.71 -32.07
CA GLY A 89 -13.87 -0.20 -33.22
C GLY A 89 -15.30 -0.73 -33.30
N LYS A 90 -16.06 -0.12 -34.21
CA LYS A 90 -17.48 -0.42 -34.37
C LYS A 90 -17.67 -1.81 -34.96
N ILE A 91 -18.52 -2.60 -34.31
CA ILE A 91 -19.03 -3.86 -34.84
C ILE A 91 -20.56 -3.82 -34.83
N THR A 92 -21.17 -4.62 -35.71
CA THR A 92 -22.61 -4.82 -35.72
C THR A 92 -22.89 -6.26 -35.37
N VAL A 93 -23.73 -6.47 -34.37
CA VAL A 93 -24.19 -7.80 -33.93
C VAL A 93 -25.70 -7.77 -33.81
N ASN A 94 -26.38 -8.68 -34.52
CA ASN A 94 -27.83 -8.79 -34.60
C ASN A 94 -28.51 -7.47 -34.96
N GLY A 95 -27.92 -6.74 -35.92
CA GLY A 95 -28.42 -5.43 -36.39
C GLY A 95 -28.17 -4.25 -35.45
N ASN A 96 -27.52 -4.45 -34.29
CA ASN A 96 -27.20 -3.38 -33.34
C ASN A 96 -25.71 -3.00 -33.39
N GLU A 97 -25.40 -1.71 -33.32
CA GLU A 97 -24.01 -1.23 -33.25
C GLU A 97 -23.43 -1.33 -31.84
N TYR A 98 -22.21 -1.84 -31.73
CA TYR A 98 -21.39 -1.86 -30.51
C TYR A 98 -20.02 -1.25 -30.82
N ASN A 99 -19.47 -0.49 -29.87
CA ASN A 99 -18.17 0.17 -30.02
C ASN A 99 -17.37 0.15 -28.71
N ALA A 100 -17.70 -0.76 -27.80
CA ALA A 100 -16.93 -0.97 -26.58
C ALA A 100 -15.65 -1.74 -26.87
N VAL A 101 -14.64 -1.54 -26.03
CA VAL A 101 -13.39 -2.29 -26.11
C VAL A 101 -13.56 -3.61 -25.36
N MET A 102 -13.36 -4.72 -26.07
CA MET A 102 -13.18 -6.04 -25.46
C MET A 102 -11.68 -6.25 -25.21
N PRO A 103 -11.23 -6.41 -23.96
CA PRO A 103 -9.82 -6.68 -23.68
C PRO A 103 -9.42 -8.06 -24.20
N ALA A 104 -8.14 -8.23 -24.51
CA ALA A 104 -7.58 -9.54 -24.83
C ALA A 104 -7.60 -10.45 -23.59
N MET A 105 -8.10 -11.67 -23.75
CA MET A 105 -8.09 -12.73 -22.73
C MET A 105 -6.91 -13.68 -22.91
N SER A 106 -5.83 -13.19 -23.54
CA SER A 106 -4.60 -13.95 -23.80
C SER A 106 -3.83 -14.34 -22.54
N HIS A 107 -4.24 -13.91 -21.34
CA HIS A 107 -3.66 -14.41 -20.10
C HIS A 107 -4.18 -15.82 -19.73
N LEU A 108 -5.30 -16.26 -20.30
CA LEU A 108 -5.86 -17.60 -20.06
C LEU A 108 -5.07 -18.68 -20.79
N ALA A 109 -5.05 -19.90 -20.24
CA ALA A 109 -4.42 -21.04 -20.87
C ALA A 109 -5.15 -21.44 -22.16
N ASP A 110 -4.43 -22.04 -23.10
CA ASP A 110 -4.98 -22.43 -24.40
C ASP A 110 -6.16 -23.42 -24.28
N ALA A 111 -6.08 -24.31 -23.30
CA ALA A 111 -7.15 -25.26 -23.00
C ALA A 111 -8.42 -24.57 -22.47
N ASP A 112 -8.27 -23.54 -21.62
CA ASP A 112 -9.41 -22.80 -21.07
C ASP A 112 -10.10 -21.97 -22.15
N ILE A 113 -9.32 -21.30 -23.01
CA ILE A 113 -9.87 -20.57 -24.16
C ILE A 113 -10.63 -21.50 -25.11
N ALA A 114 -10.06 -22.66 -25.41
CA ALA A 114 -10.72 -23.67 -26.24
C ALA A 114 -12.04 -24.14 -25.62
N ALA A 115 -12.05 -24.42 -24.31
CA ALA A 115 -13.26 -24.84 -23.59
C ALA A 115 -14.33 -23.75 -23.55
N ILE A 116 -13.95 -22.49 -23.29
CA ILE A 116 -14.86 -21.33 -23.31
C ILE A 116 -15.48 -21.16 -24.70
N LEU A 117 -14.66 -21.16 -25.76
CA LEU A 117 -15.15 -21.00 -27.12
C LEU A 117 -16.08 -22.15 -27.50
N ASN A 118 -15.74 -23.39 -27.14
CA ASN A 118 -16.60 -24.54 -27.40
C ASN A 118 -17.95 -24.43 -26.68
N HIS A 119 -17.97 -23.95 -25.43
CA HIS A 119 -19.21 -23.66 -24.72
C HIS A 119 -20.05 -22.59 -25.43
N VAL A 120 -19.44 -21.49 -25.89
CA VAL A 120 -20.14 -20.43 -26.63
C VAL A 120 -20.66 -20.91 -27.99
N MET A 121 -19.91 -21.75 -28.71
CA MET A 121 -20.35 -22.31 -29.99
C MET A 121 -21.55 -23.25 -29.80
N ASP A 122 -21.48 -24.11 -28.79
CA ASP A 122 -22.48 -25.15 -28.53
C ASP A 122 -23.73 -24.56 -27.86
N GLU A 123 -23.60 -24.05 -26.63
CA GLU A 123 -24.73 -23.66 -25.78
C GLU A 123 -25.44 -22.39 -26.27
N PHE A 124 -24.70 -21.46 -26.88
CA PHE A 124 -25.25 -20.15 -27.23
C PHE A 124 -25.56 -19.99 -28.73
N ASN A 125 -25.02 -20.84 -29.60
CA ASN A 125 -25.16 -20.67 -31.04
C ASN A 125 -25.52 -21.95 -31.81
N ASP A 126 -25.60 -23.12 -31.16
CA ASP A 126 -25.91 -24.41 -31.80
C ASP A 126 -25.00 -24.71 -33.02
N LEU A 127 -23.70 -24.41 -32.87
CA LEU A 127 -22.69 -24.59 -33.92
C LEU A 127 -21.83 -25.82 -33.63
N ASP A 128 -21.57 -26.63 -34.66
CA ASP A 128 -20.67 -27.79 -34.59
C ASP A 128 -19.17 -27.44 -34.59
N THR A 129 -18.83 -26.15 -34.69
CA THR A 129 -17.42 -25.72 -34.71
C THR A 129 -16.78 -25.95 -33.35
N ARG A 130 -15.60 -26.59 -33.34
CA ARG A 130 -14.83 -26.87 -32.11
C ARG A 130 -13.39 -26.40 -32.25
N PHE A 131 -12.86 -25.90 -31.16
CA PHE A 131 -11.48 -25.44 -30.99
C PHE A 131 -10.72 -26.41 -30.09
N SER A 132 -9.50 -26.76 -30.48
CA SER A 132 -8.54 -27.48 -29.64
C SER A 132 -7.51 -26.51 -29.03
N ALA A 133 -6.90 -26.91 -27.91
CA ALA A 133 -5.81 -26.15 -27.30
C ALA A 133 -4.67 -25.88 -28.30
N ASP A 134 -4.34 -26.85 -29.17
CA ASP A 134 -3.31 -26.68 -30.21
C ASP A 134 -3.69 -25.60 -31.26
N GLN A 135 -4.98 -25.51 -31.61
CA GLN A 135 -5.47 -24.47 -32.52
C GLN A 135 -5.39 -23.08 -31.87
N VAL A 136 -5.73 -22.97 -30.58
CA VAL A 136 -5.58 -21.72 -29.82
C VAL A 136 -4.11 -21.34 -29.72
N ALA A 137 -3.23 -22.28 -29.40
CA ALA A 137 -1.78 -22.07 -29.32
C ALA A 137 -1.19 -21.61 -30.67
N ALA A 138 -1.66 -22.18 -31.78
CA ALA A 138 -1.26 -21.76 -33.12
C ALA A 138 -1.75 -20.34 -33.45
N ALA A 139 -3.02 -20.03 -33.16
CA ALA A 139 -3.59 -18.71 -33.37
C ALA A 139 -2.87 -17.65 -32.51
N ARG A 140 -2.55 -17.96 -31.25
CA ARG A 140 -1.82 -17.08 -30.33
C ARG A 140 -0.46 -16.64 -30.89
N LYS A 141 0.26 -17.52 -31.59
CA LYS A 141 1.53 -17.19 -32.26
C LYS A 141 1.37 -16.17 -33.38
N THR A 142 0.19 -16.13 -34.02
CA THR A 142 -0.09 -15.19 -35.12
C THR A 142 -0.56 -13.81 -34.65
N VAL A 143 -1.06 -13.71 -33.41
CA VAL A 143 -1.57 -12.47 -32.81
C VAL A 143 -0.48 -11.67 -32.06
N ALA A 144 0.69 -12.28 -31.80
CA ALA A 144 1.81 -11.70 -31.05
C ALA A 144 2.43 -10.39 -31.62
N GLY A 145 1.86 -9.83 -32.69
CA GLY A 145 2.23 -8.53 -33.27
C GLY A 145 1.07 -7.53 -33.45
N ALA A 146 -0.16 -7.85 -33.03
CA ALA A 146 -1.27 -6.91 -33.05
C ALA A 146 -1.20 -5.99 -31.82
N SER A 147 -1.21 -4.67 -32.04
CA SER A 147 -1.27 -3.69 -30.97
C SER A 147 -2.58 -3.86 -30.20
N ASP A 148 -2.48 -4.27 -28.93
CA ASP A 148 -3.58 -4.31 -27.98
C ASP A 148 -4.41 -3.01 -28.09
N PRO A 149 -5.70 -3.07 -28.44
CA PRO A 149 -6.51 -1.88 -28.54
C PRO A 149 -6.72 -1.17 -27.19
N ALA A 150 -6.39 -1.83 -26.09
CA ALA A 150 -6.22 -1.26 -24.78
C ALA A 150 -4.76 -0.90 -24.50
N GLN A 151 -4.04 -0.22 -25.41
CA GLN A 151 -2.78 0.46 -25.07
C GLN A 151 -2.99 1.48 -23.92
N GLY A 152 -2.99 1.03 -22.68
CA GLY A 152 -1.75 0.99 -21.92
C GLY A 152 -1.41 -0.48 -21.74
N GLN A 153 -0.13 -0.84 -21.80
CA GLN A 153 0.31 -2.15 -21.33
C GLN A 153 -0.50 -2.52 -20.07
N ALA A 154 -0.92 -3.78 -19.94
CA ALA A 154 -1.22 -4.30 -18.60
C ALA A 154 -0.13 -3.77 -17.65
N HIS A 155 -0.39 -3.47 -16.38
CA HIS A 155 0.72 -3.53 -15.43
C HIS A 155 1.00 -5.03 -15.29
N PRO A 156 2.01 -5.62 -15.97
CA PRO A 156 2.29 -7.04 -15.78
C PRO A 156 2.54 -7.29 -14.30
N GLY A 157 1.57 -7.94 -13.65
CA GLY A 157 1.58 -8.44 -12.28
C GLY A 157 1.47 -7.43 -11.15
N THR A 158 0.47 -6.55 -11.18
CA THR A 158 -0.04 -5.96 -9.93
C THR A 158 -0.48 -7.07 -8.97
N SER A 159 0.28 -7.30 -7.89
CA SER A 159 -0.06 -8.33 -6.91
C SER A 159 -1.27 -7.88 -6.08
N GLN A 160 -2.04 -8.81 -5.50
CA GLN A 160 -3.09 -8.46 -4.54
C GLN A 160 -2.53 -7.63 -3.37
N ALA A 161 -1.28 -7.89 -2.98
CA ALA A 161 -0.56 -7.14 -1.97
C ALA A 161 -0.39 -5.66 -2.35
N GLN A 162 -0.05 -5.38 -3.61
CA GLN A 162 0.06 -4.03 -4.12
C GLN A 162 -1.28 -3.30 -4.11
N ALA A 163 -2.35 -3.93 -4.60
CA ALA A 163 -3.68 -3.33 -4.60
C ALA A 163 -4.15 -2.98 -3.18
N ALA A 164 -3.92 -3.86 -2.21
CA ALA A 164 -4.25 -3.64 -0.80
C ALA A 164 -3.45 -2.48 -0.19
N TYR A 165 -2.18 -2.30 -0.58
CA TYR A 165 -1.33 -1.22 -0.09
C TYR A 165 -1.75 0.15 -0.62
N GLU A 166 -1.98 0.25 -1.94
CA GLU A 166 -2.26 1.52 -2.62
C GLU A 166 -3.70 2.02 -2.41
N GLY A 167 -4.63 1.10 -2.14
CA GLY A 167 -6.04 1.40 -1.85
C GLY A 167 -6.32 1.96 -0.44
N ALA A 168 -5.30 2.31 0.34
CA ALA A 168 -5.50 2.78 1.71
C ALA A 168 -6.37 4.06 1.79
N PRO A 169 -7.34 4.15 2.72
CA PRO A 169 -8.35 5.22 2.73
C PRO A 169 -7.78 6.60 3.01
N SER A 170 -8.15 7.61 2.22
CA SER A 170 -7.85 9.02 2.50
C SER A 170 -8.57 9.49 3.77
N THR A 171 -8.01 10.51 4.42
CA THR A 171 -8.56 11.15 5.62
C THR A 171 -9.45 12.35 5.30
N LEU A 172 -9.61 12.70 4.03
CA LEU A 172 -10.58 13.71 3.59
C LEU A 172 -12.01 13.20 3.79
N ALA A 173 -12.89 14.06 4.28
CA ALA A 173 -14.31 13.78 4.46
C ALA A 173 -15.16 14.53 3.43
N ALA A 174 -16.27 13.95 3.02
CA ALA A 174 -17.21 14.57 2.08
C ALA A 174 -17.80 15.90 2.58
N ALA A 175 -17.92 16.08 3.90
CA ALA A 175 -18.46 17.29 4.50
C ALA A 175 -17.63 18.56 4.18
N ASP A 176 -16.34 18.41 3.86
CA ASP A 176 -15.41 19.52 3.68
C ASP A 176 -15.32 20.00 2.23
N VAL A 177 -16.19 19.50 1.36
CA VAL A 177 -15.96 19.48 -0.08
C VAL A 177 -17.20 19.99 -0.84
N LYS A 178 -17.02 20.97 -1.74
CA LYS A 178 -18.13 21.64 -2.45
C LYS A 178 -18.55 20.90 -3.72
N MET A 179 -19.83 20.53 -3.82
CA MET A 179 -20.40 19.90 -5.02
C MET A 179 -20.27 20.77 -6.27
N HIS A 180 -19.95 20.13 -7.40
CA HIS A 180 -20.02 20.74 -8.74
C HIS A 180 -20.89 19.90 -9.69
N ARG A 181 -22.07 20.42 -10.06
CA ARG A 181 -22.86 19.84 -11.15
C ARG A 181 -22.17 20.12 -12.49
N THR A 182 -21.88 19.06 -13.23
CA THR A 182 -21.10 19.14 -14.47
C THR A 182 -22.02 18.92 -15.66
N PRO A 183 -22.00 19.80 -16.67
CA PRO A 183 -22.77 19.58 -17.88
C PRO A 183 -22.47 18.21 -18.49
N GLY A 184 -23.51 17.47 -18.90
CA GLY A 184 -23.38 16.14 -19.51
C GLY A 184 -23.21 14.98 -18.52
N ALA A 185 -22.99 15.25 -17.23
CA ALA A 185 -22.96 14.21 -16.21
C ALA A 185 -24.38 13.79 -15.77
N PRO A 186 -24.60 12.52 -15.39
CA PRO A 186 -25.87 12.07 -14.82
C PRO A 186 -26.23 12.83 -13.54
N ASP A 187 -27.51 13.15 -13.31
CA ASP A 187 -27.91 13.86 -12.08
C ASP A 187 -27.59 13.06 -10.79
N MET A 188 -27.28 13.82 -9.73
CA MET A 188 -27.03 13.31 -8.38
C MET A 188 -27.64 14.24 -7.33
N THR A 189 -28.15 13.70 -6.23
CA THR A 189 -28.52 14.48 -5.04
C THR A 189 -27.29 14.90 -4.24
N GLU A 190 -27.45 15.83 -3.29
CA GLU A 190 -26.36 16.22 -2.38
C GLU A 190 -25.91 15.08 -1.47
N GLU A 191 -26.86 14.30 -0.96
CA GLU A 191 -26.58 13.12 -0.13
C GLU A 191 -25.83 12.04 -0.92
N GLU A 192 -26.27 11.78 -2.16
CA GLU A 192 -25.60 10.85 -3.08
C GLU A 192 -24.16 11.30 -3.37
N PHE A 193 -23.96 12.59 -3.64
CA PHE A 193 -22.63 13.12 -3.93
C PHE A 193 -21.71 13.06 -2.72
N ALA A 194 -22.24 13.30 -1.51
CA ALA A 194 -21.49 13.17 -0.27
C ALA A 194 -21.09 11.70 -0.03
N GLU A 195 -22.02 10.76 -0.13
CA GLU A 195 -21.73 9.32 0.00
C GLU A 195 -20.67 8.88 -1.03
N ALA A 196 -20.81 9.30 -2.28
CA ALA A 196 -19.85 8.97 -3.35
C ALA A 196 -18.46 9.58 -3.09
N THR A 197 -18.41 10.79 -2.53
CA THR A 197 -17.16 11.46 -2.17
C THR A 197 -16.43 10.69 -1.07
N ASP A 198 -17.15 10.26 -0.03
CA ASP A 198 -16.58 9.44 1.04
C ASP A 198 -16.06 8.10 0.51
N ILE A 199 -16.84 7.40 -0.33
CA ILE A 199 -16.40 6.15 -0.97
C ILE A 199 -15.14 6.40 -1.80
N PHE A 200 -15.11 7.45 -2.61
CA PHE A 200 -13.97 7.76 -3.47
C PHE A 200 -12.71 8.04 -2.67
N PHE A 201 -12.78 8.88 -1.64
CA PHE A 201 -11.64 9.19 -0.80
C PHE A 201 -11.15 7.95 -0.04
N GLN A 202 -12.06 7.10 0.43
CA GLN A 202 -11.69 5.90 1.17
C GLN A 202 -11.13 4.76 0.30
N ARG A 203 -11.46 4.69 -0.98
CA ARG A 203 -11.16 3.48 -1.79
C ARG A 203 -10.49 3.73 -3.13
N CYS A 204 -10.56 4.95 -3.64
CA CYS A 204 -10.14 5.27 -5.01
C CYS A 204 -9.05 6.33 -5.07
N ALA A 205 -9.08 7.34 -4.19
CA ALA A 205 -8.19 8.49 -4.23
C ALA A 205 -6.72 8.13 -4.01
N GLY A 206 -6.42 7.04 -3.29
CA GLY A 206 -5.06 6.53 -3.13
C GLY A 206 -4.35 6.28 -4.47
N CYS A 207 -5.07 5.65 -5.41
CA CYS A 207 -4.58 5.30 -6.75
C CYS A 207 -4.87 6.39 -7.79
N HIS A 208 -6.01 7.07 -7.72
CA HIS A 208 -6.46 8.00 -8.78
C HIS A 208 -6.22 9.49 -8.45
N GLY A 209 -5.79 9.80 -7.22
CA GLY A 209 -5.67 11.17 -6.70
C GLY A 209 -7.03 11.76 -6.31
N VAL A 210 -7.04 12.68 -5.33
CA VAL A 210 -8.28 13.34 -4.87
C VAL A 210 -8.88 14.20 -5.98
N LEU A 211 -8.02 14.77 -6.85
CA LEU A 211 -8.41 15.52 -8.03
C LEU A 211 -8.63 14.66 -9.29
N ARG A 212 -8.53 13.33 -9.14
CA ARG A 212 -8.73 12.35 -10.23
C ARG A 212 -7.77 12.50 -11.42
N LYS A 213 -6.63 13.15 -11.22
CA LYS A 213 -5.62 13.34 -12.27
C LYS A 213 -4.68 12.15 -12.44
N GLY A 214 -4.90 11.09 -11.67
CA GLY A 214 -4.11 9.87 -11.71
C GLY A 214 -2.92 9.93 -10.76
N ALA A 215 -2.58 8.78 -10.18
CA ALA A 215 -1.33 8.55 -9.48
C ALA A 215 -0.76 7.22 -9.96
N THR A 216 -1.07 6.11 -9.28
CA THR A 216 -0.77 4.77 -9.80
C THR A 216 -1.86 4.30 -10.77
N GLY A 217 -3.11 4.65 -10.49
CA GLY A 217 -4.25 4.46 -11.39
C GLY A 217 -4.40 5.59 -12.42
N LYS A 218 -5.04 5.28 -13.55
CA LYS A 218 -5.29 6.22 -14.66
C LYS A 218 -6.12 7.44 -14.21
N PRO A 219 -6.01 8.60 -14.89
CA PRO A 219 -6.88 9.74 -14.61
C PRO A 219 -8.37 9.38 -14.81
N LEU A 220 -9.23 9.88 -13.93
CA LEU A 220 -10.69 9.70 -13.94
C LEU A 220 -11.40 11.06 -14.04
N THR A 221 -10.88 11.96 -14.87
CA THR A 221 -11.46 13.29 -15.06
C THR A 221 -12.70 13.24 -15.97
N PRO A 222 -13.67 14.18 -15.80
CA PRO A 222 -14.94 14.16 -16.52
C PRO A 222 -14.84 14.02 -18.04
N ASP A 223 -13.85 14.66 -18.65
CA ASP A 223 -13.58 14.58 -20.09
C ASP A 223 -13.31 13.14 -20.57
N LEU A 224 -12.67 12.32 -19.75
CA LEU A 224 -12.42 10.92 -20.04
C LEU A 224 -13.61 10.03 -19.66
N THR A 225 -14.18 10.25 -18.47
CA THR A 225 -15.23 9.37 -17.93
C THR A 225 -16.57 9.56 -18.64
N GLN A 226 -16.93 10.79 -19.02
CA GLN A 226 -18.16 11.04 -19.79
C GLN A 226 -18.08 10.42 -21.19
N ALA A 227 -16.91 10.46 -21.83
CA ALA A 227 -16.70 9.82 -23.13
C ALA A 227 -16.83 8.28 -23.07
N ARG A 228 -16.64 7.67 -21.89
CA ARG A 228 -16.83 6.24 -21.65
C ARG A 228 -18.29 5.90 -21.29
N GLY A 229 -18.97 6.80 -20.59
CA GLY A 229 -20.38 6.66 -20.21
C GLY A 229 -20.59 5.80 -18.95
N THR A 230 -21.76 5.99 -18.31
CA THR A 230 -22.10 5.38 -17.02
C THR A 230 -22.04 3.86 -17.03
N ASP A 231 -22.53 3.20 -18.08
CA ASP A 231 -22.61 1.73 -18.10
C ASP A 231 -21.23 1.07 -18.20
N TYR A 232 -20.30 1.68 -18.97
CA TYR A 232 -18.91 1.24 -19.00
C TYR A 232 -18.26 1.38 -17.62
N LEU A 233 -18.43 2.54 -16.97
CA LEU A 233 -17.86 2.80 -15.64
C LEU A 233 -18.46 1.85 -14.60
N ARG A 234 -19.77 1.60 -14.66
CA ARG A 234 -20.46 0.65 -13.77
C ARG A 234 -19.89 -0.75 -13.94
N ALA A 235 -19.70 -1.23 -15.17
CA ALA A 235 -19.09 -2.52 -15.43
C ALA A 235 -17.64 -2.59 -14.91
N LEU A 236 -16.84 -1.56 -15.19
CA LEU A 236 -15.43 -1.52 -14.76
C LEU A 236 -15.29 -1.48 -13.22
N ILE A 237 -16.14 -0.73 -12.51
CA ILE A 237 -16.15 -0.69 -11.04
C ILE A 237 -16.67 -2.01 -10.46
N ASN A 238 -17.68 -2.60 -11.09
CA ASN A 238 -18.28 -3.83 -10.61
C ASN A 238 -17.31 -5.01 -10.71
N PHE A 239 -16.61 -5.15 -11.85
CA PHE A 239 -15.82 -6.32 -12.18
C PHE A 239 -14.30 -6.10 -12.09
N GLY A 240 -13.85 -4.86 -11.93
CA GLY A 240 -12.43 -4.51 -11.95
C GLY A 240 -11.84 -4.62 -13.35
N SER A 241 -10.51 -4.69 -13.42
CA SER A 241 -9.82 -4.99 -14.69
C SER A 241 -8.54 -5.79 -14.46
N PRO A 242 -8.10 -6.58 -15.47
CA PRO A 242 -6.80 -7.24 -15.45
C PRO A 242 -5.62 -6.26 -15.31
N GLY A 243 -5.83 -4.97 -15.58
CA GLY A 243 -4.83 -3.90 -15.41
C GLY A 243 -4.60 -3.44 -13.97
N GLY A 244 -5.11 -4.16 -12.97
CA GLY A 244 -4.88 -3.88 -11.54
C GLY A 244 -5.98 -3.12 -10.81
N MET A 245 -7.11 -2.82 -11.48
CA MET A 245 -8.28 -2.22 -10.81
C MET A 245 -9.06 -3.30 -10.05
N PRO A 246 -9.29 -3.15 -8.72
CA PRO A 246 -10.05 -4.13 -7.93
C PRO A 246 -11.50 -4.28 -8.41
N ASN A 247 -12.07 -5.47 -8.18
CA ASN A 247 -13.47 -5.78 -8.48
C ASN A 247 -14.39 -5.40 -7.31
N PHE A 248 -14.65 -4.11 -7.13
CA PHE A 248 -15.38 -3.61 -5.97
C PHE A 248 -16.81 -4.16 -5.84
N GLY A 249 -17.50 -4.42 -6.95
CA GLY A 249 -18.86 -4.98 -6.93
C GLY A 249 -18.88 -6.49 -6.68
N THR A 250 -18.27 -7.28 -7.56
CA THR A 250 -18.24 -8.75 -7.42
C THR A 250 -17.37 -9.24 -6.27
N GLY A 251 -16.41 -8.43 -5.81
CA GLY A 251 -15.66 -8.65 -4.58
C GLY A 251 -16.46 -8.37 -3.31
N GLY A 252 -17.72 -7.89 -3.42
CA GLY A 252 -18.62 -7.65 -2.28
C GLY A 252 -18.32 -6.38 -1.49
N GLU A 253 -17.38 -5.56 -1.95
CA GLU A 253 -16.92 -4.36 -1.27
C GLU A 253 -17.88 -3.18 -1.43
N LEU A 254 -18.54 -3.06 -2.58
CA LEU A 254 -19.54 -2.05 -2.90
C LEU A 254 -20.85 -2.74 -3.31
N THR A 255 -21.97 -2.22 -2.83
CA THR A 255 -23.29 -2.67 -3.29
C THR A 255 -23.54 -2.21 -4.73
N ALA A 256 -24.46 -2.87 -5.45
CA ALA A 256 -24.84 -2.45 -6.81
C ALA A 256 -25.28 -0.98 -6.89
N LYS A 257 -25.92 -0.46 -5.83
CA LYS A 257 -26.28 0.96 -5.72
C LYS A 257 -25.05 1.86 -5.61
N GLN A 258 -24.07 1.47 -4.81
CA GLN A 258 -22.82 2.22 -4.67
C GLN A 258 -21.97 2.15 -5.94
N VAL A 259 -21.98 1.04 -6.66
CA VAL A 259 -21.33 0.95 -7.98
C VAL A 259 -21.95 1.93 -8.97
N ASP A 260 -23.29 1.99 -9.05
CA ASP A 260 -23.98 2.99 -9.89
C ASP A 260 -23.69 4.42 -9.45
N LEU A 261 -23.76 4.67 -8.14
CA LEU A 261 -23.46 5.96 -7.53
C LEU A 261 -22.07 6.45 -7.93
N MET A 262 -21.05 5.58 -7.82
CA MET A 262 -19.68 5.89 -8.20
C MET A 262 -19.54 6.12 -9.71
N ALA A 263 -20.20 5.32 -10.55
CA ALA A 263 -20.18 5.50 -12.00
C ALA A 263 -20.75 6.87 -12.42
N ARG A 264 -21.81 7.36 -11.76
CA ARG A 264 -22.35 8.72 -11.95
C ARG A 264 -21.38 9.77 -11.43
N PHE A 265 -20.92 9.62 -10.18
CA PHE A 265 -20.01 10.56 -9.51
C PHE A 265 -18.71 10.80 -10.28
N LEU A 266 -18.15 9.76 -10.91
CA LEU A 266 -16.92 9.86 -11.69
C LEU A 266 -17.04 10.83 -12.87
N GLN A 267 -18.25 11.07 -13.37
CA GLN A 267 -18.53 11.96 -14.49
C GLN A 267 -18.73 13.43 -14.08
N HIS A 268 -18.80 13.71 -12.78
CA HIS A 268 -18.79 15.07 -12.24
C HIS A 268 -17.37 15.57 -12.00
N THR A 269 -17.20 16.88 -12.18
CA THR A 269 -16.00 17.64 -11.81
C THR A 269 -15.66 17.31 -10.35
N PRO A 270 -14.44 16.79 -10.10
CA PRO A 270 -14.04 16.49 -8.75
C PRO A 270 -14.02 17.79 -7.95
N PRO A 271 -14.59 17.78 -6.75
CA PRO A 271 -14.56 18.94 -5.90
C PRO A 271 -13.15 19.14 -5.33
N ASN A 272 -12.68 20.38 -5.27
CA ASN A 272 -11.36 20.68 -4.70
C ASN A 272 -11.45 20.59 -3.17
N PRO A 273 -10.65 19.74 -2.51
CA PRO A 273 -10.57 19.78 -1.05
C PRO A 273 -9.95 21.11 -0.60
N PRO A 274 -10.23 21.56 0.64
CA PRO A 274 -9.75 22.85 1.10
C PRO A 274 -8.22 22.88 1.22
N GLU A 275 -7.64 24.06 1.02
CA GLU A 275 -6.24 24.30 1.36
C GLU A 275 -6.07 24.36 2.89
N TRP A 276 -4.83 24.22 3.37
CA TRP A 276 -4.49 24.26 4.80
C TRP A 276 -3.22 25.09 4.97
N GLY A 277 -3.39 26.40 5.20
CA GLY A 277 -2.32 27.37 5.25
C GLY A 277 -1.89 27.73 6.67
N MET A 278 -1.13 28.81 6.78
CA MET A 278 -0.56 29.27 8.05
C MET A 278 -1.64 29.65 9.08
N ALA A 279 -2.77 30.19 8.62
CA ALA A 279 -3.89 30.54 9.51
C ALA A 279 -4.47 29.30 10.18
N GLU A 280 -4.80 28.27 9.41
CA GLU A 280 -5.37 27.02 9.90
C GLU A 280 -4.37 26.25 10.78
N MET A 281 -3.08 26.25 10.40
CA MET A 281 -2.01 25.69 11.24
C MET A 281 -1.93 26.39 12.59
N ARG A 282 -1.87 27.73 12.62
CA ARG A 282 -1.79 28.50 13.87
C ARG A 282 -3.04 28.38 14.73
N GLU A 283 -4.22 28.24 14.13
CA GLU A 283 -5.47 27.97 14.86
C GLU A 283 -5.44 26.59 15.52
N SER A 284 -4.88 25.59 14.84
CA SER A 284 -4.76 24.22 15.38
C SER A 284 -3.61 24.03 16.38
N TRP A 285 -2.61 24.93 16.35
CA TRP A 285 -1.38 24.82 17.14
C TRP A 285 -1.64 25.10 18.62
N LYS A 286 -1.19 24.19 19.47
CA LYS A 286 -1.30 24.31 20.93
C LYS A 286 -0.02 23.84 21.59
N VAL A 287 0.57 24.72 22.40
CA VAL A 287 1.62 24.34 23.35
C VAL A 287 0.94 23.99 24.66
N LEU A 288 0.89 22.68 24.97
CA LEU A 288 0.23 22.15 26.17
C LEU A 288 1.06 22.41 27.42
N ILE A 289 2.40 22.31 27.29
CA ILE A 289 3.37 22.63 28.34
C ILE A 289 4.46 23.52 27.71
N PRO A 290 4.53 24.81 28.08
CA PRO A 290 5.57 25.75 27.64
C PRO A 290 6.98 25.20 27.89
N VAL A 291 7.94 25.55 27.03
CA VAL A 291 9.30 24.96 27.08
C VAL A 291 9.99 25.29 28.41
N GLU A 292 9.79 26.49 28.92
CA GLU A 292 10.28 26.98 30.21
C GLU A 292 9.74 26.22 31.42
N ASP A 293 8.56 25.59 31.28
CA ASP A 293 7.91 24.80 32.33
C ASP A 293 8.25 23.30 32.24
N ARG A 294 8.93 22.88 31.17
CA ARG A 294 9.35 21.48 30.99
C ARG A 294 10.54 21.14 31.88
N PRO A 295 10.76 19.84 32.19
CA PRO A 295 11.91 19.42 32.96
C PRO A 295 13.23 19.86 32.33
N THR A 296 14.14 20.42 33.13
CA THR A 296 15.52 20.75 32.71
C THR A 296 16.48 19.56 32.79
N ARG A 297 15.98 18.42 33.28
CA ARG A 297 16.67 17.13 33.37
C ARG A 297 15.66 15.99 33.29
N LYS A 298 16.10 14.79 32.95
CA LYS A 298 15.26 13.57 33.00
C LYS A 298 14.72 13.34 34.42
N MET A 299 13.40 13.25 34.56
CA MET A 299 12.70 13.04 35.84
C MET A 299 12.23 11.60 36.08
N ASN A 300 12.29 10.75 35.08
CA ASN A 300 12.01 9.31 35.16
C ASN A 300 13.29 8.47 35.22
N ASP A 301 13.14 7.20 35.57
CA ASP A 301 14.22 6.20 35.63
C ASP A 301 14.30 5.30 34.39
N TYR A 302 13.41 5.47 33.41
CA TYR A 302 13.36 4.68 32.18
C TYR A 302 14.67 4.75 31.39
N ASN A 303 15.01 3.64 30.75
CA ASN A 303 16.05 3.57 29.74
C ASN A 303 15.52 4.13 28.41
N LEU A 304 15.43 5.46 28.31
CA LEU A 304 14.79 6.14 27.18
C LEU A 304 15.35 5.70 25.81
N GLY A 305 16.66 5.44 25.71
CA GLY A 305 17.27 4.97 24.47
C GLY A 305 16.74 3.60 24.01
N ASN A 306 16.27 2.76 24.94
CA ASN A 306 15.68 1.46 24.64
C ASN A 306 14.15 1.44 24.69
N VAL A 307 13.48 2.59 24.79
CA VAL A 307 12.03 2.66 24.66
C VAL A 307 11.63 2.44 23.19
N PHE A 308 10.47 1.84 22.99
CA PHE A 308 9.81 1.74 21.70
C PHE A 308 8.57 2.62 21.69
N SER A 309 8.45 3.49 20.69
CA SER A 309 7.18 4.13 20.33
C SER A 309 6.45 3.22 19.35
N VAL A 310 5.30 2.69 19.74
CA VAL A 310 4.50 1.75 18.94
C VAL A 310 3.17 2.37 18.56
N THR A 311 2.89 2.46 17.26
CA THR A 311 1.61 2.91 16.73
C THR A 311 0.49 1.93 17.09
N LEU A 312 -0.59 2.44 17.69
CA LEU A 312 -1.87 1.77 17.84
C LEU A 312 -2.85 2.39 16.85
N ARG A 313 -2.89 1.82 15.65
CA ARG A 313 -3.39 2.49 14.45
C ARG A 313 -4.85 2.90 14.58
N ASP A 314 -5.74 1.95 14.83
CA ASP A 314 -7.18 2.18 14.73
C ASP A 314 -7.78 2.82 16.00
N SER A 315 -7.00 2.94 17.08
CA SER A 315 -7.35 3.71 18.28
C SER A 315 -6.84 5.15 18.24
N GLY A 316 -5.94 5.49 17.31
CA GLY A 316 -5.36 6.84 17.20
C GLY A 316 -4.43 7.16 18.37
N GLU A 317 -3.69 6.16 18.82
CA GLU A 317 -2.81 6.25 19.98
C GLU A 317 -1.40 5.74 19.63
N ILE A 318 -0.46 6.01 20.53
CA ILE A 318 0.80 5.27 20.60
C ILE A 318 0.93 4.60 21.97
N ALA A 319 1.67 3.49 22.00
CA ALA A 319 2.18 2.89 23.22
C ALA A 319 3.67 3.20 23.34
N LEU A 320 4.10 3.77 24.47
CA LEU A 320 5.50 3.80 24.86
C LEU A 320 5.79 2.53 25.65
N ILE A 321 6.67 1.68 25.12
CA ILE A 321 6.99 0.38 25.71
C ILE A 321 8.46 0.35 26.08
N ASP A 322 8.74 -0.02 27.33
CA ASP A 322 10.10 -0.18 27.83
C ASP A 322 10.74 -1.43 27.19
N GLY A 323 11.83 -1.24 26.44
CA GLY A 323 12.48 -2.33 25.72
C GLY A 323 13.22 -3.33 26.60
N ASP A 324 13.53 -2.99 27.86
CA ASP A 324 14.21 -3.90 28.78
C ASP A 324 13.18 -4.84 29.44
N THR A 325 12.13 -4.26 30.01
CA THR A 325 11.13 -4.94 30.82
C THR A 325 9.91 -5.42 30.04
N LYS A 326 9.74 -4.96 28.80
CA LYS A 326 8.59 -5.21 27.91
C LYS A 326 7.26 -4.68 28.47
N LYS A 327 7.31 -3.76 29.43
CA LYS A 327 6.13 -3.14 30.05
C LYS A 327 5.73 -1.88 29.30
N ILE A 328 4.44 -1.69 29.13
CA ILE A 328 3.87 -0.44 28.62
C ILE A 328 4.07 0.65 29.70
N ILE A 329 4.80 1.70 29.35
CA ILE A 329 5.03 2.90 30.16
C ILE A 329 3.78 3.77 30.15
N ASN A 330 3.29 4.11 28.96
CA ASN A 330 2.12 4.97 28.77
C ASN A 330 1.42 4.64 27.45
N ILE A 331 0.11 4.88 27.40
CA ILE A 331 -0.68 4.92 26.15
C ILE A 331 -1.12 6.36 25.95
N ILE A 332 -0.70 6.96 24.85
CA ILE A 332 -0.89 8.39 24.59
C ILE A 332 -1.82 8.55 23.40
N LYS A 333 -2.91 9.28 23.60
CA LYS A 333 -3.82 9.66 22.52
C LYS A 333 -3.23 10.76 21.66
N THR A 334 -3.24 10.54 20.36
CA THR A 334 -2.60 11.38 19.34
C THR A 334 -3.62 11.68 18.21
N GLY A 335 -3.13 11.94 17.00
CA GLY A 335 -3.96 12.01 15.78
C GLY A 335 -4.57 10.69 15.33
N TYR A 336 -5.45 10.77 14.33
CA TYR A 336 -6.09 9.59 13.73
C TYR A 336 -5.08 8.73 12.97
N ALA A 337 -5.07 7.42 13.27
CA ALA A 337 -4.23 6.43 12.60
C ALA A 337 -2.77 6.89 12.47
N VAL A 338 -2.07 7.03 13.60
CA VAL A 338 -0.65 7.41 13.63
C VAL A 338 0.12 6.60 12.60
N HIS A 339 0.87 7.28 11.75
CA HIS A 339 1.60 6.61 10.68
C HIS A 339 3.00 6.22 11.14
N ILE A 340 3.75 7.18 11.69
CA ILE A 340 5.12 6.99 12.16
C ILE A 340 5.42 7.79 13.42
N SER A 341 6.43 7.34 14.16
CA SER A 341 7.14 8.16 15.14
C SER A 341 8.53 8.52 14.63
N ARG A 342 8.99 9.73 14.95
CA ARG A 342 10.39 10.16 14.84
C ARG A 342 10.86 10.77 16.14
N VAL A 343 12.16 10.92 16.27
CA VAL A 343 12.78 11.33 17.51
C VAL A 343 13.77 12.46 17.22
N SER A 344 13.76 13.48 18.07
CA SER A 344 14.75 14.55 18.01
C SER A 344 16.17 14.02 18.19
N HIS A 345 17.17 14.78 17.72
CA HIS A 345 18.56 14.37 17.77
C HIS A 345 19.06 14.06 19.20
N SER A 346 18.57 14.76 20.23
CA SER A 346 18.93 14.47 21.63
C SER A 346 18.28 13.21 22.20
N GLY A 347 17.32 12.61 21.50
CA GLY A 347 16.48 11.53 22.02
C GLY A 347 15.43 11.98 23.04
N ARG A 348 15.30 13.28 23.30
CA ARG A 348 14.35 13.83 24.29
C ARG A 348 12.92 13.87 23.77
N TYR A 349 12.73 14.28 22.53
CA TYR A 349 11.39 14.52 22.00
C TYR A 349 10.99 13.45 20.99
N VAL A 350 9.77 12.94 21.13
CA VAL A 350 9.14 12.05 20.14
C VAL A 350 8.06 12.82 19.40
N TYR A 351 8.10 12.76 18.07
CA TYR A 351 7.14 13.36 17.15
C TYR A 351 6.32 12.24 16.54
N THR A 352 5.01 12.31 16.65
CA THR A 352 4.10 11.43 15.92
C THR A 352 3.39 12.22 14.83
N ILE A 353 3.18 11.61 13.65
CA ILE A 353 2.31 12.17 12.60
C ILE A 353 1.14 11.22 12.34
N GLY A 354 -0.07 11.73 12.53
CA GLY A 354 -1.32 11.08 12.16
C GLY A 354 -1.56 11.14 10.66
N ARG A 355 -2.30 10.15 10.12
CA ARG A 355 -2.69 10.16 8.71
C ARG A 355 -3.54 11.37 8.34
N ASP A 356 -4.19 11.96 9.33
CA ASP A 356 -4.98 13.19 9.27
C ASP A 356 -4.14 14.47 9.27
N GLY A 357 -2.80 14.40 9.26
CA GLY A 357 -1.95 15.59 9.30
C GLY A 357 -1.77 16.20 10.69
N LYS A 358 -2.24 15.54 11.76
CA LYS A 358 -1.96 15.99 13.13
C LYS A 358 -0.60 15.51 13.61
N ILE A 359 0.18 16.42 14.19
CA ILE A 359 1.44 16.15 14.87
C ILE A 359 1.24 16.32 16.37
N ASP A 360 1.78 15.38 17.14
CA ASP A 360 1.89 15.48 18.59
C ASP A 360 3.37 15.37 18.98
N LEU A 361 3.81 16.26 19.87
CA LEU A 361 5.16 16.30 20.45
C LEU A 361 5.12 15.77 21.88
N ILE A 362 5.96 14.79 22.20
CA ILE A 362 6.02 14.14 23.51
C ILE A 362 7.39 14.42 24.15
N ASP A 363 7.41 14.85 25.41
CA ASP A 363 8.66 15.07 26.17
C ASP A 363 8.99 13.84 27.02
N MET A 364 10.02 13.10 26.59
CA MET A 364 10.45 11.87 27.25
C MET A 364 11.14 12.10 28.59
N TRP A 365 11.42 13.34 28.99
CA TRP A 365 12.04 13.66 30.28
C TRP A 365 11.05 13.86 31.43
N MET A 366 9.76 13.97 31.13
CA MET A 366 8.71 14.07 32.16
C MET A 366 8.68 12.82 33.06
N ALA A 367 8.18 12.96 34.30
CA ALA A 367 8.09 11.83 35.23
C ALA A 367 7.31 10.64 34.63
N VAL A 368 6.26 10.94 33.87
CA VAL A 368 5.65 10.02 32.90
C VAL A 368 5.63 10.77 31.56
N PRO A 369 6.30 10.27 30.50
CA PRO A 369 6.28 10.91 29.19
C PRO A 369 4.86 11.11 28.66
N ASP A 370 4.55 12.33 28.22
CA ASP A 370 3.27 12.70 27.64
C ASP A 370 3.43 13.90 26.69
N ARG A 371 2.34 14.29 26.03
CA ARG A 371 2.29 15.36 25.03
C ARG A 371 2.53 16.72 25.67
N VAL A 372 3.37 17.51 25.00
CA VAL A 372 3.70 18.89 25.36
C VAL A 372 3.31 19.91 24.30
N ALA A 373 3.07 19.49 23.06
CA ALA A 373 2.52 20.34 22.01
C ALA A 373 1.78 19.50 20.95
N GLU A 374 0.85 20.14 20.22
CA GLU A 374 0.17 19.56 19.06
C GLU A 374 -0.05 20.63 17.97
N ILE A 375 -0.11 20.19 16.70
CA ILE A 375 -0.47 21.04 15.54
C ILE A 375 -1.06 20.17 14.43
N LYS A 376 -1.89 20.73 13.55
CA LYS A 376 -2.31 20.09 12.30
C LYS A 376 -1.70 20.82 11.11
N ILE A 377 -1.03 20.10 10.22
CA ILE A 377 -0.26 20.67 9.07
C ILE A 377 -0.93 20.46 7.72
N GLY A 378 -2.06 19.74 7.69
CA GLY A 378 -2.75 19.38 6.46
C GLY A 378 -3.94 18.48 6.76
N LEU A 379 -4.59 18.04 5.69
CA LEU A 379 -5.74 17.14 5.76
C LEU A 379 -5.32 15.67 5.65
N GLU A 380 -4.22 15.39 4.95
CA GLU A 380 -3.64 14.06 4.83
C GLU A 380 -2.11 14.14 4.84
N ALA A 381 -1.44 13.36 5.70
CA ALA A 381 0.03 13.37 5.83
C ALA A 381 0.60 12.01 6.22
N ARG A 382 1.88 11.75 5.91
CA ARG A 382 2.53 10.48 6.22
C ARG A 382 3.93 10.64 6.82
N SER A 383 4.60 11.76 6.58
CA SER A 383 5.99 11.94 7.00
C SER A 383 6.15 13.09 7.99
N VAL A 384 7.04 12.85 8.94
CA VAL A 384 7.63 13.83 9.86
C VAL A 384 9.08 13.43 10.04
N GLU A 385 9.98 14.39 10.22
CA GLU A 385 11.39 14.18 10.53
C GLU A 385 11.96 15.36 11.32
N THR A 386 13.16 15.19 11.89
CA THR A 386 13.84 16.18 12.72
C THR A 386 15.19 16.59 12.13
N SER A 387 15.67 17.79 12.47
CA SER A 387 17.00 18.23 12.03
C SER A 387 18.10 17.38 12.66
N LYS A 388 18.92 16.73 11.82
CA LYS A 388 19.99 15.80 12.25
C LYS A 388 21.40 16.32 11.99
N TYR A 389 21.54 17.46 11.33
CA TYR A 389 22.85 18.05 11.11
C TYR A 389 23.41 18.61 12.42
N LYS A 390 24.72 18.44 12.61
CA LYS A 390 25.43 18.91 13.80
C LYS A 390 25.25 20.42 14.00
N GLY A 391 24.90 20.84 15.22
CA GLY A 391 24.59 22.23 15.56
C GLY A 391 23.12 22.61 15.36
N PHE A 392 22.27 21.69 14.88
CA PHE A 392 20.81 21.86 14.75
C PHE A 392 20.04 20.85 15.59
N GLU A 393 20.66 20.28 16.62
CA GLU A 393 20.04 19.32 17.51
C GLU A 393 18.77 19.90 18.14
N ASP A 394 17.65 19.19 18.00
CA ASP A 394 16.31 19.54 18.49
C ASP A 394 15.72 20.85 17.96
N LYS A 395 16.39 21.57 17.06
CA LYS A 395 15.95 22.91 16.63
C LYS A 395 14.72 22.90 15.74
N LEU A 396 14.63 21.93 14.83
CA LEU A 396 13.60 21.94 13.79
C LEU A 396 12.96 20.56 13.62
N ALA A 397 11.70 20.59 13.25
CA ALA A 397 10.98 19.45 12.71
C ALA A 397 10.40 19.83 11.34
N ILE A 398 10.19 18.84 10.49
CA ILE A 398 9.53 18.99 9.19
C ILE A 398 8.44 17.94 9.05
N ALA A 399 7.33 18.28 8.41
CA ALA A 399 6.29 17.31 8.06
C ALA A 399 5.84 17.46 6.60
N GLY A 400 5.50 16.32 5.99
CA GLY A 400 5.08 16.21 4.60
C GLY A 400 3.63 15.78 4.47
N ALA A 401 2.86 16.52 3.70
CA ALA A 401 1.46 16.27 3.43
C ALA A 401 1.24 15.66 2.03
N TYR A 402 0.23 14.80 1.95
CA TYR A 402 -0.40 14.41 0.69
C TYR A 402 -1.38 15.49 0.25
N TRP A 403 -2.21 15.97 1.19
CA TRP A 403 -3.11 17.09 0.94
C TRP A 403 -3.10 18.13 2.07
N PRO A 404 -2.92 19.43 1.75
CA PRO A 404 -2.47 19.93 0.45
C PRO A 404 -1.10 19.36 0.06
N PRO A 405 -0.70 19.37 -1.23
CA PRO A 405 0.64 18.98 -1.64
C PRO A 405 1.65 20.04 -1.15
N GLN A 406 2.18 19.80 0.05
CA GLN A 406 3.08 20.72 0.75
C GLN A 406 3.94 20.01 1.80
N PHE A 407 5.01 20.68 2.21
CA PHE A 407 5.71 20.38 3.47
C PHE A 407 5.78 21.63 4.35
N VAL A 408 5.98 21.40 5.66
CA VAL A 408 6.02 22.45 6.67
C VAL A 408 7.24 22.27 7.57
N ILE A 409 8.06 23.31 7.70
CA ILE A 409 9.13 23.39 8.70
C ILE A 409 8.57 24.07 9.95
N MET A 410 8.84 23.48 11.10
CA MET A 410 8.37 23.91 12.41
C MET A 410 9.54 24.03 13.38
N ASP A 411 9.36 24.88 14.39
CA ASP A 411 10.23 24.88 15.56
C ASP A 411 10.14 23.52 16.28
N GLY A 412 11.30 22.93 16.58
CA GLY A 412 11.39 21.58 17.12
C GLY A 412 10.74 21.44 18.50
N PRO A 413 11.05 22.30 19.48
CA PRO A 413 10.50 22.17 20.83
C PRO A 413 9.05 22.64 20.98
N THR A 414 8.53 23.51 20.11
CA THR A 414 7.17 24.07 20.27
C THR A 414 6.18 23.62 19.21
N LEU A 415 6.65 23.10 18.08
CA LEU A 415 5.88 22.89 16.85
C LEU A 415 5.34 24.18 16.20
N GLU A 416 5.86 25.35 16.54
CA GLU A 416 5.43 26.59 15.88
C GLU A 416 5.66 26.46 14.35
N PRO A 417 4.64 26.69 13.50
CA PRO A 417 4.80 26.60 12.05
C PRO A 417 5.60 27.82 11.55
N MET A 418 6.74 27.57 10.91
CA MET A 418 7.68 28.60 10.46
C MET A 418 7.58 28.84 8.95
N LYS A 419 7.60 27.77 8.15
CA LYS A 419 7.63 27.87 6.68
C LYS A 419 6.80 26.77 6.05
N ILE A 420 5.93 27.15 5.11
CA ILE A 420 5.12 26.25 4.30
C ILE A 420 5.61 26.36 2.86
N VAL A 421 5.84 25.22 2.21
CA VAL A 421 6.26 25.17 0.81
C VAL A 421 5.36 24.19 0.06
N SER A 422 4.74 24.65 -1.02
CA SER A 422 3.95 23.79 -1.90
C SER A 422 4.87 22.90 -2.75
N THR A 423 4.40 21.68 -3.02
CA THR A 423 5.07 20.72 -3.90
C THR A 423 4.41 20.58 -5.27
N ARG A 424 3.36 21.35 -5.57
CA ARG A 424 2.80 21.46 -6.92
C ARG A 424 3.87 21.90 -7.90
N GLY A 425 3.93 21.26 -9.07
CA GLY A 425 5.02 21.51 -10.01
C GLY A 425 5.01 20.59 -11.22
N MET A 426 6.14 20.52 -11.91
CA MET A 426 6.28 19.80 -13.17
C MET A 426 6.84 18.40 -12.96
N THR A 427 6.30 17.41 -13.65
CA THR A 427 6.86 16.05 -13.69
C THR A 427 8.28 16.06 -14.24
N VAL A 428 9.13 15.15 -13.75
CA VAL A 428 10.54 15.05 -14.15
C VAL A 428 10.71 14.64 -15.61
N ASP A 429 9.82 13.79 -16.11
CA ASP A 429 9.85 13.18 -17.43
C ASP A 429 9.20 14.06 -18.50
N THR A 430 7.88 14.27 -18.43
CA THR A 430 7.09 14.95 -19.45
C THR A 430 7.08 16.46 -19.29
N GLN A 431 7.56 16.97 -18.14
CA GLN A 431 7.49 18.39 -17.80
C GLN A 431 6.05 18.92 -17.87
N GLU A 432 5.08 18.07 -17.50
CA GLU A 432 3.68 18.43 -17.42
C GLU A 432 3.35 18.86 -15.99
N TYR A 433 2.47 19.85 -15.86
CA TYR A 433 2.05 20.33 -14.55
C TYR A 433 1.21 19.28 -13.83
N HIS A 434 1.64 18.90 -12.63
CA HIS A 434 0.94 17.97 -11.76
C HIS A 434 0.37 18.72 -10.53
N PRO A 435 -0.97 18.72 -10.32
CA PRO A 435 -1.62 19.52 -9.28
C PRO A 435 -1.60 18.89 -7.88
N GLU A 436 -1.23 17.60 -7.79
CA GLU A 436 -1.23 16.83 -6.54
C GLU A 436 0.07 16.04 -6.27
N PRO A 437 1.28 16.65 -6.27
CA PRO A 437 2.52 15.92 -6.00
C PRO A 437 2.72 15.70 -4.49
N ARG A 438 2.37 14.52 -4.01
CA ARG A 438 2.37 14.16 -2.59
C ARG A 438 3.79 14.07 -2.03
N VAL A 439 4.00 14.55 -0.81
CA VAL A 439 5.25 14.33 -0.09
C VAL A 439 5.26 12.92 0.49
N ALA A 440 6.20 12.08 0.06
CA ALA A 440 6.33 10.70 0.52
C ALA A 440 7.21 10.62 1.77
N ALA A 441 8.48 10.24 1.63
CA ALA A 441 9.44 10.21 2.72
C ALA A 441 10.19 11.54 2.90
N ILE A 442 10.61 11.79 4.13
CA ILE A 442 11.53 12.87 4.49
C ILE A 442 12.64 12.28 5.37
N VAL A 443 13.89 12.65 5.11
CA VAL A 443 15.05 12.33 5.97
C VAL A 443 15.85 13.59 6.31
N GLY A 444 16.47 13.63 7.49
CA GLY A 444 17.39 14.69 7.88
C GLY A 444 18.81 14.38 7.42
N SER A 445 19.45 15.29 6.68
CA SER A 445 20.83 15.13 6.22
C SER A 445 21.82 15.13 7.38
N HIS A 446 22.84 14.29 7.27
CA HIS A 446 23.99 14.24 8.17
C HIS A 446 25.18 15.04 7.62
N LYS A 447 25.11 15.52 6.37
CA LYS A 447 26.23 16.17 5.65
C LYS A 447 26.07 17.68 5.52
N HIS A 448 24.83 18.16 5.49
CA HIS A 448 24.48 19.58 5.44
C HIS A 448 23.25 19.85 6.33
N PRO A 449 23.00 21.11 6.73
CA PRO A 449 21.76 21.50 7.42
C PRO A 449 20.56 21.45 6.46
N GLU A 450 20.23 20.25 5.98
CA GLU A 450 19.19 20.01 4.98
C GLU A 450 18.19 18.92 5.39
N PHE A 451 16.95 19.09 4.98
CA PHE A 451 15.99 18.00 4.85
C PHE A 451 16.00 17.49 3.40
N ILE A 452 15.91 16.18 3.21
CA ILE A 452 15.72 15.56 1.89
C ILE A 452 14.27 15.10 1.79
N VAL A 453 13.53 15.66 0.84
CA VAL A 453 12.08 15.47 0.69
C VAL A 453 11.77 14.80 -0.64
N ASN A 454 11.13 13.63 -0.60
CA ASN A 454 10.63 12.95 -1.80
C ASN A 454 9.27 13.51 -2.22
N VAL A 455 9.16 13.94 -3.48
CA VAL A 455 7.90 14.38 -4.09
C VAL A 455 7.45 13.35 -5.11
N LYS A 456 6.40 12.60 -4.77
CA LYS A 456 6.03 11.32 -5.40
C LYS A 456 5.71 11.46 -6.89
N GLU A 457 4.62 12.11 -7.27
CA GLU A 457 4.10 12.06 -8.64
C GLU A 457 4.98 12.80 -9.64
N THR A 458 5.67 13.86 -9.19
CA THR A 458 6.60 14.62 -10.05
C THR A 458 7.97 13.99 -10.15
N GLY A 459 8.33 13.06 -9.25
CA GLY A 459 9.64 12.39 -9.28
C GLY A 459 10.82 13.30 -8.96
N ARG A 460 10.60 14.29 -8.08
CA ARG A 460 11.62 15.25 -7.64
C ARG A 460 12.06 14.92 -6.22
N ILE A 461 13.35 15.02 -5.96
CA ILE A 461 13.91 15.02 -4.60
C ILE A 461 14.34 16.45 -4.29
N LEU A 462 13.88 17.00 -3.16
CA LEU A 462 14.22 18.37 -2.76
C LEU A 462 15.22 18.33 -1.60
N LEU A 463 16.37 18.99 -1.76
CA LEU A 463 17.29 19.27 -0.67
C LEU A 463 16.94 20.66 -0.12
N VAL A 464 16.33 20.70 1.05
CA VAL A 464 15.77 21.90 1.67
C VAL A 464 16.73 22.38 2.76
N ASP A 465 17.52 23.41 2.45
CA ASP A 465 18.51 24.00 3.35
C ASP A 465 17.81 24.86 4.40
N TYR A 466 17.93 24.47 5.66
CA TYR A 466 17.34 25.13 6.81
C TYR A 466 18.32 26.00 7.59
N SER A 467 19.51 26.29 7.05
CA SER A 467 20.45 27.24 7.66
C SER A 467 19.92 28.68 7.66
N ASP A 468 19.07 29.02 6.70
CA ASP A 468 18.33 30.28 6.61
C ASP A 468 16.90 30.01 6.07
N ILE A 469 15.93 29.91 6.98
CA ILE A 469 14.53 29.60 6.64
C ILE A 469 13.82 30.81 5.98
N ASP A 470 14.31 32.02 6.21
CA ASP A 470 13.74 33.22 5.62
C ASP A 470 14.12 33.31 4.13
N ASN A 471 15.40 33.10 3.82
CA ASN A 471 15.95 33.03 2.46
C ASN A 471 16.14 31.58 1.99
N LEU A 472 15.07 30.79 2.12
CA LEU A 472 15.10 29.34 1.94
C LEU A 472 15.70 28.92 0.58
N ARG A 473 16.78 28.14 0.63
CA ARG A 473 17.40 27.52 -0.56
C ARG A 473 16.89 26.10 -0.70
N ILE A 474 16.43 25.77 -1.91
CA ILE A 474 16.00 24.41 -2.26
C ILE A 474 16.73 23.98 -3.52
N THR A 475 17.46 22.88 -3.45
CA THR A 475 18.02 22.21 -4.62
C THR A 475 17.04 21.13 -5.06
N THR A 476 16.56 21.23 -6.28
CA THR A 476 15.67 20.22 -6.89
C THR A 476 16.49 19.23 -7.70
N LEU A 477 16.40 17.96 -7.35
CA LEU A 477 17.06 16.86 -8.05
C LEU A 477 16.05 16.03 -8.84
N ASP A 478 16.47 15.65 -10.04
CA ASP A 478 15.66 14.91 -11.01
C ASP A 478 15.91 13.42 -10.81
N ALA A 479 14.88 12.71 -10.32
CA ALA A 479 14.95 11.29 -10.04
C ALA A 479 14.03 10.51 -11.00
N ALA A 480 13.03 9.82 -10.47
CA ALA A 480 12.04 9.09 -11.25
C ALA A 480 10.66 9.27 -10.59
N ARG A 481 9.58 9.18 -11.37
CA ARG A 481 8.22 9.33 -10.84
C ARG A 481 7.90 8.24 -9.83
N PHE A 482 6.96 8.56 -8.95
CA PHE A 482 6.46 7.69 -7.90
C PHE A 482 7.49 7.37 -6.81
N LEU A 483 8.34 8.35 -6.49
CA LEU A 483 9.18 8.31 -5.28
C LEU A 483 8.33 7.96 -4.06
N HIS A 484 8.90 7.17 -3.18
CA HIS A 484 8.22 6.69 -1.99
C HIS A 484 9.16 6.79 -0.78
N ASP A 485 9.61 5.65 -0.28
CA ASP A 485 10.43 5.47 0.90
C ASP A 485 11.88 5.15 0.55
N GLY A 486 12.75 5.21 1.55
CA GLY A 486 14.18 5.12 1.38
C GLY A 486 14.93 5.36 2.68
N GLY A 487 16.23 5.11 2.65
CA GLY A 487 17.13 5.33 3.77
C GLY A 487 18.54 5.63 3.31
N TRP A 488 19.34 6.10 4.26
CA TRP A 488 20.77 6.23 4.10
C TRP A 488 21.48 4.88 3.96
N ASP A 489 22.60 4.92 3.24
CA ASP A 489 23.67 3.93 3.37
C ASP A 489 24.33 3.96 4.75
N VAL A 490 25.19 2.98 5.04
CA VAL A 490 25.89 2.85 6.33
C VAL A 490 26.73 4.07 6.72
N THR A 491 27.23 4.85 5.75
CA THR A 491 28.04 6.06 5.99
C THR A 491 27.21 7.33 6.22
N LYS A 492 25.88 7.21 6.08
CA LYS A 492 24.92 8.32 6.16
C LYS A 492 25.22 9.44 5.18
N ARG A 493 25.74 9.09 4.00
CA ARG A 493 26.07 10.03 2.92
C ARG A 493 25.10 9.89 1.77
N TYR A 494 24.80 8.66 1.36
CA TYR A 494 24.00 8.38 0.20
C TYR A 494 22.59 8.04 0.63
N PHE A 495 21.60 8.77 0.11
CA PHE A 495 20.20 8.46 0.33
C PHE A 495 19.70 7.60 -0.84
N LEU A 496 19.32 6.36 -0.55
CA LEU A 496 18.76 5.41 -1.49
C LEU A 496 17.24 5.36 -1.29
N THR A 497 16.49 5.63 -2.36
CA THR A 497 15.03 5.70 -2.28
C THR A 497 14.34 5.05 -3.46
N ALA A 498 13.25 4.33 -3.17
CA ALA A 498 12.43 3.67 -4.16
C ALA A 498 11.54 4.66 -4.93
N ALA A 499 11.68 4.65 -6.25
CA ALA A 499 10.65 5.10 -7.18
C ALA A 499 9.82 3.87 -7.57
N ASN A 500 8.90 3.50 -6.70
CA ASN A 500 8.38 2.13 -6.65
C ASN A 500 7.66 1.71 -7.95
N GLN A 501 6.76 2.54 -8.49
CA GLN A 501 6.07 2.29 -9.76
C GLN A 501 6.93 2.56 -11.01
N SER A 502 8.19 2.95 -10.82
CA SER A 502 9.18 3.06 -11.90
C SER A 502 10.26 1.99 -11.82
N ASP A 503 10.16 1.05 -10.88
CA ASP A 503 11.08 -0.07 -10.70
C ASP A 503 12.55 0.36 -10.56
N LYS A 504 12.77 1.48 -9.84
CA LYS A 504 14.07 2.11 -9.69
C LYS A 504 14.39 2.45 -8.23
N ILE A 505 15.68 2.37 -7.89
CA ILE A 505 16.27 2.99 -6.70
C ILE A 505 17.05 4.23 -7.13
N ALA A 506 16.58 5.40 -6.71
CA ALA A 506 17.27 6.65 -6.88
C ALA A 506 18.32 6.83 -5.78
N VAL A 507 19.54 7.24 -6.16
CA VAL A 507 20.65 7.44 -5.22
C VAL A 507 21.07 8.91 -5.25
N VAL A 508 21.02 9.56 -4.09
CA VAL A 508 21.45 10.95 -3.88
C VAL A 508 22.74 10.96 -3.07
N ASP A 509 23.78 11.65 -3.54
CA ASP A 509 24.93 12.01 -2.72
C ASP A 509 24.59 13.29 -1.95
N SER A 510 24.28 13.16 -0.66
CA SER A 510 23.93 14.32 0.16
C SER A 510 25.13 15.22 0.45
N GLN A 511 26.36 14.72 0.35
CA GLN A 511 27.55 15.54 0.57
C GLN A 511 27.81 16.45 -0.63
N GLU A 512 27.71 15.89 -1.84
CA GLU A 512 27.91 16.63 -3.10
C GLU A 512 26.60 17.26 -3.63
N GLN A 513 25.50 17.11 -2.89
CA GLN A 513 24.16 17.66 -3.19
C GLN A 513 23.68 17.36 -4.63
N ARG A 514 23.88 16.13 -5.09
CA ARG A 514 23.56 15.72 -6.48
C ARG A 514 23.05 14.29 -6.59
N MET A 515 22.40 13.99 -7.70
CA MET A 515 22.12 12.60 -8.08
C MET A 515 23.43 11.84 -8.37
N VAL A 516 23.51 10.62 -7.86
CA VAL A 516 24.51 9.62 -8.27
C VAL A 516 23.99 8.86 -9.48
N GLY A 517 22.75 8.37 -9.41
CA GLY A 517 22.14 7.61 -10.48
C GLY A 517 20.78 7.02 -10.11
N LEU A 518 20.22 6.28 -11.08
CA LEU A 518 19.01 5.49 -10.93
C LEU A 518 19.37 4.03 -11.23
N ILE A 519 19.10 3.15 -10.27
CA ILE A 519 19.43 1.72 -10.36
C ILE A 519 18.13 0.97 -10.66
N ASP A 520 18.11 0.21 -11.74
CA ASP A 520 16.97 -0.65 -12.07
C ASP A 520 16.90 -1.82 -11.09
N VAL A 521 15.70 -2.09 -10.59
CA VAL A 521 15.42 -3.22 -9.70
C VAL A 521 14.14 -3.91 -10.17
N ASP A 522 13.91 -5.15 -9.74
CA ASP A 522 12.73 -5.86 -10.20
C ASP A 522 11.48 -5.47 -9.41
N LYS A 523 10.61 -4.70 -10.07
CA LYS A 523 9.18 -4.57 -9.82
C LYS A 523 8.76 -4.22 -8.40
N ILE A 524 8.49 -2.93 -8.19
CA ILE A 524 7.90 -2.32 -6.99
C ILE A 524 8.73 -2.63 -5.74
N PRO A 525 9.97 -2.09 -5.66
CA PRO A 525 10.73 -2.11 -4.44
C PRO A 525 9.98 -1.38 -3.32
N HIS A 526 9.98 -1.97 -2.13
CA HIS A 526 9.43 -1.36 -0.92
C HIS A 526 10.41 -1.61 0.25
N PRO A 527 11.37 -0.71 0.49
CA PRO A 527 12.41 -0.90 1.49
C PRO A 527 12.00 -0.55 2.92
N GLY A 528 11.00 0.31 3.12
CA GLY A 528 10.98 1.15 4.31
C GLY A 528 12.20 2.08 4.31
N ARG A 529 13.12 1.87 5.26
CA ARG A 529 14.46 2.50 5.25
C ARG A 529 15.52 1.61 4.58
N GLY A 530 15.17 0.37 4.26
CA GLY A 530 16.09 -0.69 3.84
C GLY A 530 16.88 -1.28 4.99
N ALA A 531 17.89 -2.07 4.65
CA ALA A 531 18.78 -2.74 5.60
C ALA A 531 20.23 -2.62 5.14
N ASN A 532 21.12 -2.10 5.98
CA ASN A 532 22.55 -2.00 5.66
C ASN A 532 23.36 -3.10 6.34
N PHE A 533 24.21 -3.79 5.57
CA PHE A 533 25.17 -4.75 6.12
C PHE A 533 26.41 -4.87 5.23
N VAL A 534 27.43 -5.57 5.74
CA VAL A 534 28.62 -5.90 4.95
C VAL A 534 28.42 -7.28 4.35
N HIS A 535 28.25 -7.35 3.04
CA HIS A 535 28.21 -8.59 2.29
C HIS A 535 29.60 -9.25 2.28
N PRO A 536 29.73 -10.57 2.55
CA PRO A 536 31.04 -11.24 2.61
C PRO A 536 31.88 -11.10 1.34
N GLU A 537 31.24 -11.03 0.16
CA GLU A 537 31.92 -10.91 -1.13
C GLU A 537 31.93 -9.48 -1.71
N TYR A 538 30.87 -8.70 -1.46
CA TYR A 538 30.62 -7.45 -2.19
C TYR A 538 30.88 -6.19 -1.36
N GLY A 539 31.23 -6.34 -0.08
CA GLY A 539 31.43 -5.22 0.83
C GLY A 539 30.11 -4.60 1.30
N PRO A 540 30.09 -3.32 1.69
CA PRO A 540 28.88 -2.65 2.15
C PRO A 540 27.76 -2.65 1.10
N VAL A 541 26.58 -3.14 1.51
CA VAL A 541 25.37 -3.17 0.70
C VAL A 541 24.19 -2.57 1.44
N TRP A 542 23.22 -2.07 0.66
CA TRP A 542 21.89 -1.71 1.12
C TRP A 542 20.87 -2.62 0.44
N GLY A 543 19.94 -3.18 1.22
CA GLY A 543 18.93 -4.12 0.75
C GLY A 543 17.51 -3.55 0.74
N THR A 544 16.72 -3.95 -0.26
CA THR A 544 15.27 -3.72 -0.35
C THR A 544 14.52 -5.00 -0.65
N SER A 545 13.39 -5.23 0.02
CA SER A 545 12.38 -6.19 -0.43
C SER A 545 11.45 -5.58 -1.48
N ALA A 546 10.54 -6.38 -2.02
CA ALA A 546 9.54 -5.93 -2.99
C ALA A 546 8.11 -6.26 -2.57
N LEU A 547 7.18 -5.42 -3.04
CA LEU A 547 5.74 -5.61 -2.83
C LEU A 547 5.15 -6.58 -3.87
N GLY A 548 5.67 -6.50 -5.10
CA GLY A 548 5.12 -7.19 -6.27
C GLY A 548 5.65 -8.61 -6.52
N ASN A 549 6.74 -9.00 -5.86
CA ASN A 549 7.43 -10.29 -6.04
C ASN A 549 8.18 -10.70 -4.76
N ASP A 550 8.81 -11.87 -4.78
CA ASP A 550 9.57 -12.47 -3.68
C ASP A 550 11.01 -11.95 -3.55
N LYS A 551 11.46 -11.03 -4.39
CA LYS A 551 12.86 -10.65 -4.49
C LYS A 551 13.29 -9.71 -3.37
N ILE A 552 14.54 -9.90 -2.97
CA ILE A 552 15.29 -9.02 -2.07
C ILE A 552 16.53 -8.58 -2.84
N THR A 553 16.59 -7.31 -3.21
CA THR A 553 17.65 -6.76 -4.05
C THR A 553 18.72 -6.10 -3.18
N LEU A 554 19.97 -6.52 -3.36
CA LEU A 554 21.14 -5.95 -2.66
C LEU A 554 21.93 -5.05 -3.61
N ILE A 555 22.22 -3.83 -3.16
CA ILE A 555 22.92 -2.80 -3.94
C ILE A 555 24.22 -2.43 -3.23
N GLY A 556 25.35 -2.46 -3.95
CA GLY A 556 26.64 -2.01 -3.42
C GLY A 556 26.65 -0.50 -3.14
N THR A 557 27.14 -0.07 -1.98
CA THR A 557 27.06 1.33 -1.53
C THR A 557 28.41 1.98 -1.20
N ASP A 558 29.52 1.32 -1.50
CA ASP A 558 30.88 1.79 -1.18
C ASP A 558 31.69 2.14 -2.44
N PRO A 559 31.58 3.37 -2.97
CA PRO A 559 32.33 3.80 -4.16
C PRO A 559 33.83 4.00 -3.91
N GLU A 560 34.31 4.01 -2.66
CA GLU A 560 35.73 4.20 -2.36
C GLU A 560 36.44 2.85 -2.19
N GLY A 561 35.91 1.95 -1.36
CA GLY A 561 36.50 0.64 -1.09
C GLY A 561 36.09 -0.44 -2.09
N HIS A 562 34.90 -0.34 -2.69
CA HIS A 562 34.33 -1.34 -3.61
C HIS A 562 33.78 -0.68 -4.91
N PRO A 563 34.60 0.10 -5.64
CA PRO A 563 34.13 0.91 -6.77
C PRO A 563 33.48 0.10 -7.90
N ASP A 564 33.91 -1.16 -8.10
CA ASP A 564 33.33 -2.04 -9.11
C ASP A 564 31.89 -2.45 -8.80
N GLN A 565 31.49 -2.42 -7.52
CA GLN A 565 30.17 -2.84 -7.03
C GLN A 565 29.25 -1.67 -6.69
N ALA A 566 29.82 -0.49 -6.46
CA ALA A 566 29.06 0.69 -6.10
C ALA A 566 27.97 1.02 -7.12
N TRP A 567 26.75 1.21 -6.62
CA TRP A 567 25.56 1.59 -7.39
C TRP A 567 25.10 0.55 -8.41
N LYS A 568 25.40 -0.72 -8.15
CA LYS A 568 24.92 -1.86 -8.93
C LYS A 568 24.15 -2.82 -8.04
N VAL A 569 23.17 -3.50 -8.62
CA VAL A 569 22.59 -4.71 -8.03
C VAL A 569 23.69 -5.77 -8.04
N VAL A 570 24.15 -6.16 -6.85
CA VAL A 570 25.23 -7.14 -6.69
C VAL A 570 24.68 -8.56 -6.49
N GLU A 571 23.48 -8.66 -5.92
CA GLU A 571 22.81 -9.92 -5.67
C GLU A 571 21.30 -9.72 -5.53
N VAL A 572 20.53 -10.75 -5.89
CA VAL A 572 19.09 -10.81 -5.67
C VAL A 572 18.77 -12.12 -4.95
N LEU A 573 18.32 -12.01 -3.70
CA LEU A 573 17.83 -13.15 -2.92
C LEU A 573 16.32 -13.35 -3.15
N HIS A 574 15.81 -14.52 -2.75
CA HIS A 574 14.40 -14.87 -2.85
C HIS A 574 13.84 -15.16 -1.45
N GLY A 575 12.84 -14.38 -1.04
CA GLY A 575 12.11 -14.52 0.21
C GLY A 575 10.88 -15.42 0.09
N GLN A 576 9.94 -15.31 1.05
CA GLN A 576 8.77 -16.19 1.11
C GLN A 576 7.74 -15.95 -0.01
N GLY A 577 7.74 -14.78 -0.63
CA GLY A 577 6.73 -14.35 -1.58
C GLY A 577 6.58 -12.83 -1.65
N GLY A 578 5.67 -12.37 -2.52
CA GLY A 578 5.29 -10.95 -2.59
C GLY A 578 4.55 -10.44 -1.35
N GLY A 579 4.43 -9.12 -1.25
CA GLY A 579 3.76 -8.46 -0.14
C GLY A 579 4.63 -8.16 1.07
N SER A 580 5.96 -8.17 0.91
CA SER A 580 6.89 -7.61 1.89
C SER A 580 6.72 -6.10 1.99
N LEU A 581 6.79 -5.58 3.20
CA LEU A 581 6.82 -4.14 3.46
C LEU A 581 8.14 -3.71 4.09
N PHE A 582 8.79 -4.58 4.85
CA PHE A 582 10.00 -4.22 5.58
C PHE A 582 11.05 -5.31 5.54
N ILE A 583 12.25 -4.87 5.21
CA ILE A 583 13.50 -5.58 5.45
C ILE A 583 14.24 -4.91 6.60
N LYS A 584 14.98 -5.68 7.41
CA LYS A 584 15.72 -5.13 8.56
C LYS A 584 16.96 -5.94 8.89
N THR A 585 18.02 -5.25 9.33
CA THR A 585 19.12 -5.85 10.07
C THR A 585 19.59 -4.89 11.17
N HIS A 586 20.73 -5.18 11.80
CA HIS A 586 21.37 -4.31 12.76
C HIS A 586 22.90 -4.54 12.69
N PRO A 587 23.76 -3.52 12.89
CA PRO A 587 25.23 -3.69 12.82
C PRO A 587 25.85 -4.71 13.79
N LYS A 588 25.06 -5.26 14.72
CA LYS A 588 25.48 -6.27 15.71
C LYS A 588 24.82 -7.64 15.49
N SER A 589 23.96 -7.75 14.48
CA SER A 589 23.28 -8.98 14.10
C SER A 589 23.97 -9.57 12.87
N ALA A 590 23.86 -10.89 12.74
CA ALA A 590 24.20 -11.62 11.53
C ALA A 590 22.96 -11.97 10.69
N ASN A 591 21.78 -11.47 11.06
CA ASN A 591 20.51 -11.84 10.45
C ASN A 591 19.94 -10.71 9.60
N LEU A 592 19.37 -11.09 8.46
CA LEU A 592 18.56 -10.23 7.60
C LEU A 592 17.11 -10.72 7.66
N TRP A 593 16.22 -9.85 8.14
CA TRP A 593 14.82 -10.17 8.43
C TRP A 593 13.92 -9.58 7.35
N VAL A 594 12.98 -10.38 6.81
CA VAL A 594 12.05 -9.96 5.76
C VAL A 594 10.64 -10.40 6.11
N ASP A 595 9.73 -9.43 6.25
CA ASP A 595 8.31 -9.71 6.49
C ASP A 595 7.53 -9.92 5.19
N THR A 596 6.29 -10.40 5.29
CA THR A 596 5.39 -10.59 4.14
C THR A 596 3.93 -10.26 4.48
N PRO A 597 3.65 -9.16 5.20
CA PRO A 597 2.33 -8.90 5.80
C PRO A 597 1.20 -8.83 4.78
N LEU A 598 1.46 -8.43 3.53
CA LEU A 598 0.43 -8.27 2.51
C LEU A 598 0.30 -9.47 1.58
N ASN A 599 1.05 -10.55 1.84
CA ASN A 599 0.86 -11.79 1.10
C ASN A 599 -0.58 -12.31 1.28
N PRO A 600 -1.21 -12.84 0.22
CA PRO A 600 -2.55 -13.42 0.31
C PRO A 600 -2.60 -14.75 1.07
N ASP A 601 -1.50 -15.51 1.10
CA ASP A 601 -1.40 -16.72 1.91
C ASP A 601 -1.24 -16.33 3.39
N ALA A 602 -2.16 -16.82 4.23
CA ALA A 602 -2.14 -16.61 5.67
C ALA A 602 -0.86 -17.13 6.33
N LYS A 603 -0.32 -18.29 5.91
CA LYS A 603 0.92 -18.84 6.48
C LYS A 603 2.11 -17.95 6.21
N VAL A 604 2.17 -17.35 5.03
CA VAL A 604 3.26 -16.46 4.62
C VAL A 604 3.10 -15.08 5.29
N SER A 605 1.90 -14.51 5.33
CA SER A 605 1.65 -13.23 6.01
C SER A 605 1.74 -13.30 7.54
N GLN A 606 1.73 -14.49 8.12
CA GLN A 606 1.84 -14.74 9.56
C GLN A 606 3.25 -15.16 10.02
N SER A 607 4.23 -15.15 9.12
CA SER A 607 5.60 -15.57 9.37
C SER A 607 6.62 -14.57 8.84
N VAL A 608 7.90 -14.79 9.13
CA VAL A 608 9.03 -13.95 8.71
C VAL A 608 10.16 -14.84 8.21
N ALA A 609 10.79 -14.45 7.10
CA ALA A 609 12.02 -15.06 6.62
C ALA A 609 13.24 -14.42 7.28
N VAL A 610 14.23 -15.24 7.63
CA VAL A 610 15.48 -14.83 8.25
C VAL A 610 16.66 -15.46 7.51
N PHE A 611 17.49 -14.64 6.89
CA PHE A 611 18.73 -15.08 6.24
C PHE A 611 19.91 -14.89 7.18
N ASN A 612 20.89 -15.77 7.09
CA ASN A 612 22.20 -15.58 7.70
C ASN A 612 23.08 -14.78 6.74
N ILE A 613 23.45 -13.55 7.10
CA ILE A 613 24.26 -12.64 6.28
C ILE A 613 25.64 -13.25 5.95
N ASN A 614 26.15 -14.13 6.81
CA ASN A 614 27.44 -14.80 6.58
C ASN A 614 27.34 -16.02 5.66
N ASP A 615 26.12 -16.44 5.27
CA ASP A 615 25.86 -17.62 4.45
C ASP A 615 24.50 -17.48 3.74
N LEU A 616 24.40 -16.50 2.83
CA LEU A 616 23.14 -16.20 2.11
C LEU A 616 22.73 -17.33 1.15
N ASP A 617 23.69 -18.12 0.66
CA ASP A 617 23.47 -19.29 -0.20
C ASP A 617 22.67 -20.40 0.49
N ALA A 618 22.71 -20.46 1.83
CA ALA A 618 21.93 -21.42 2.60
C ALA A 618 20.41 -21.13 2.55
N GLY A 619 20.00 -19.97 2.03
CA GLY A 619 18.61 -19.52 2.00
C GLY A 619 18.15 -18.95 3.34
N TYR A 620 16.85 -19.05 3.60
CA TYR A 620 16.22 -18.47 4.80
C TYR A 620 15.60 -19.52 5.71
N THR A 621 15.54 -19.19 7.00
CA THR A 621 14.69 -19.87 7.99
C THR A 621 13.37 -19.12 8.14
N VAL A 622 12.26 -19.84 8.27
CA VAL A 622 10.94 -19.26 8.51
C VAL A 622 10.61 -19.32 10.00
N LEU A 623 10.25 -18.17 10.60
CA LEU A 623 9.79 -18.11 11.98
C LEU A 623 8.27 -17.91 12.05
N PRO A 624 7.53 -18.73 12.83
CA PRO A 624 6.07 -18.68 12.90
C PRO A 624 5.62 -17.61 13.92
N ILE A 625 5.90 -16.34 13.64
CA ILE A 625 5.71 -15.23 14.57
C ILE A 625 4.25 -15.12 15.07
N ALA A 626 3.24 -15.23 14.19
CA ALA A 626 1.85 -15.14 14.64
C ALA A 626 1.39 -16.37 15.45
N GLU A 627 1.99 -17.54 15.22
CA GLU A 627 1.75 -18.74 16.02
C GLU A 627 2.27 -18.53 17.45
N TRP A 628 3.50 -18.01 17.58
CA TRP A 628 4.10 -17.65 18.86
C TRP A 628 3.26 -16.63 19.65
N ALA A 629 2.57 -15.73 18.96
CA ALA A 629 1.69 -14.75 19.59
C ALA A 629 0.40 -15.37 20.20
N ASN A 630 -0.02 -16.55 19.74
CA ASN A 630 -1.18 -17.29 20.26
C ASN A 630 -2.47 -16.45 20.41
N LEU A 631 -2.89 -15.81 19.31
CA LEU A 631 -4.01 -14.87 19.30
C LEU A 631 -5.36 -15.47 18.87
N GLY A 632 -5.41 -16.77 18.55
CA GLY A 632 -6.60 -17.43 18.00
C GLY A 632 -6.86 -17.09 16.53
N GLU A 633 -8.11 -17.20 16.11
CA GLU A 633 -8.53 -16.93 14.73
C GLU A 633 -8.47 -15.43 14.38
N GLY A 634 -8.38 -15.13 13.08
CA GLY A 634 -8.36 -13.78 12.56
C GLY A 634 -7.25 -13.55 11.51
N PRO A 635 -7.39 -12.48 10.70
CA PRO A 635 -6.49 -12.11 9.62
C PRO A 635 -5.18 -11.48 10.13
N LYS A 636 -4.47 -12.21 10.99
CA LYS A 636 -3.19 -11.78 11.57
C LYS A 636 -2.18 -11.55 10.46
N ARG A 637 -1.49 -10.42 10.51
CA ARG A 637 -0.39 -10.05 9.60
C ARG A 637 0.81 -9.64 10.44
N VAL A 638 1.97 -10.22 10.16
CA VAL A 638 3.22 -9.92 10.87
C VAL A 638 3.96 -8.84 10.12
N VAL A 639 4.22 -7.73 10.80
CA VAL A 639 4.77 -6.53 10.15
C VAL A 639 5.89 -5.88 10.94
N GLN A 640 6.87 -5.41 10.18
CA GLN A 640 7.97 -4.54 10.52
C GLN A 640 8.86 -5.09 11.65
N PRO A 641 9.90 -5.89 11.36
CA PRO A 641 10.99 -6.12 12.30
C PRO A 641 11.60 -4.80 12.77
N GLU A 642 11.76 -4.60 14.08
CA GLU A 642 12.48 -3.46 14.66
C GLU A 642 13.36 -3.93 15.82
N TYR A 643 14.65 -3.59 15.78
CA TYR A 643 15.60 -3.95 16.83
C TYR A 643 15.46 -3.08 18.07
N ASN A 644 15.82 -3.65 19.22
CA ASN A 644 16.13 -2.88 20.42
C ASN A 644 17.46 -2.10 20.27
N ALA A 645 17.81 -1.27 21.24
CA ALA A 645 19.02 -0.45 21.17
C ALA A 645 20.32 -1.28 21.24
N ALA A 646 20.27 -2.46 21.88
CA ALA A 646 21.41 -3.35 22.00
C ALA A 646 21.69 -4.12 20.70
N GLY A 647 20.70 -4.29 19.83
CA GLY A 647 20.80 -5.05 18.60
C GLY A 647 20.73 -6.56 18.80
N ASP A 648 20.19 -7.03 19.93
CA ASP A 648 20.13 -8.46 20.30
C ASP A 648 18.71 -9.01 20.43
N GLU A 649 17.70 -8.15 20.28
CA GLU A 649 16.28 -8.54 20.19
C GLU A 649 15.59 -7.84 19.01
N VAL A 650 14.72 -8.58 18.32
CA VAL A 650 13.91 -8.07 17.21
C VAL A 650 12.43 -8.18 17.55
N TRP A 651 11.69 -7.10 17.36
CA TRP A 651 10.29 -6.95 17.72
C TRP A 651 9.42 -6.95 16.48
N PHE A 652 8.30 -7.68 16.52
CA PHE A 652 7.34 -7.82 15.43
C PHE A 652 5.95 -7.47 15.92
N SER A 653 5.21 -6.68 15.15
CA SER A 653 3.79 -6.48 15.43
C SER A 653 3.01 -7.60 14.77
N VAL A 654 2.15 -8.28 15.53
CA VAL A 654 1.15 -9.20 15.00
C VAL A 654 -0.16 -8.44 14.93
N TRP A 655 -0.37 -7.80 13.78
CA TRP A 655 -1.48 -6.91 13.50
C TRP A 655 -2.73 -7.72 13.17
N ASN A 656 -3.80 -7.53 13.94
CA ASN A 656 -5.10 -8.15 13.72
C ASN A 656 -6.20 -7.09 13.50
N GLY A 657 -7.44 -7.52 13.26
CA GLY A 657 -8.58 -6.61 13.18
C GLY A 657 -8.78 -5.81 14.47
N LYS A 658 -9.40 -4.62 14.37
CA LYS A 658 -9.59 -3.69 15.51
C LYS A 658 -10.22 -4.32 16.75
N ASP A 659 -11.23 -5.16 16.55
CA ASP A 659 -11.97 -5.82 17.63
C ASP A 659 -11.36 -7.19 18.02
N GLN A 660 -10.19 -7.53 17.48
CA GLN A 660 -9.48 -8.78 17.72
C GLN A 660 -8.19 -8.54 18.49
N ARG A 661 -7.77 -9.55 19.25
CA ARG A 661 -6.51 -9.50 20.00
C ARG A 661 -5.33 -9.38 19.03
N SER A 662 -4.41 -8.49 19.37
CA SER A 662 -3.12 -8.29 18.71
C SER A 662 -2.01 -8.42 19.76
N ALA A 663 -0.77 -8.58 19.32
CA ALA A 663 0.39 -8.65 20.21
C ALA A 663 1.66 -8.12 19.55
N ILE A 664 2.69 -7.94 20.36
CA ILE A 664 4.06 -7.75 19.89
C ILE A 664 4.88 -8.98 20.29
N VAL A 665 5.56 -9.59 19.33
CA VAL A 665 6.44 -10.73 19.56
C VAL A 665 7.89 -10.26 19.56
N VAL A 666 8.63 -10.65 20.58
CA VAL A 666 10.06 -10.36 20.73
C VAL A 666 10.83 -11.63 20.49
N VAL A 667 11.81 -11.58 19.59
CA VAL A 667 12.69 -12.69 19.21
C VAL A 667 14.10 -12.37 19.67
N ASP A 668 14.77 -13.37 20.26
CA ASP A 668 16.20 -13.31 20.56
C ASP A 668 16.98 -13.48 19.24
N ASP A 669 17.69 -12.45 18.81
CA ASP A 669 18.32 -12.38 17.49
C ASP A 669 19.35 -13.50 17.30
N LYS A 670 20.14 -13.80 18.33
CA LYS A 670 21.20 -14.81 18.24
C LYS A 670 20.68 -16.23 18.11
N THR A 671 19.58 -16.54 18.81
CA THR A 671 19.06 -17.90 18.88
C THR A 671 17.88 -18.15 17.94
N LEU A 672 17.31 -17.09 17.36
CA LEU A 672 16.08 -17.12 16.56
C LEU A 672 14.89 -17.71 17.32
N LYS A 673 14.89 -17.62 18.65
CA LYS A 673 13.84 -18.16 19.52
C LYS A 673 12.94 -17.05 20.05
N LEU A 674 11.69 -17.42 20.28
CA LEU A 674 10.75 -16.59 21.03
C LEU A 674 11.35 -16.18 22.38
N LYS A 675 11.42 -14.88 22.63
CA LYS A 675 11.90 -14.29 23.88
C LYS A 675 10.76 -13.84 24.78
N ALA A 676 9.79 -13.14 24.20
CA ALA A 676 8.62 -12.63 24.92
C ALA A 676 7.45 -12.38 23.96
N VAL A 677 6.23 -12.35 24.52
CA VAL A 677 5.02 -11.87 23.85
C VAL A 677 4.42 -10.77 24.72
N ILE A 678 4.22 -9.59 24.15
CA ILE A 678 3.53 -8.48 24.78
C ILE A 678 2.09 -8.53 24.30
N ASP A 679 1.22 -9.00 25.18
CA ASP A 679 -0.21 -9.18 24.95
C ASP A 679 -0.97 -8.41 26.04
N ASP A 680 -1.56 -7.30 25.65
CA ASP A 680 -2.28 -6.38 26.52
C ASP A 680 -3.51 -5.86 25.77
N ALA A 681 -4.66 -5.79 26.43
CA ALA A 681 -5.92 -5.36 25.82
C ALA A 681 -5.85 -3.95 25.21
N ARG A 682 -4.90 -3.12 25.67
CA ARG A 682 -4.66 -1.77 25.14
C ARG A 682 -3.88 -1.78 23.82
N LEU A 683 -3.23 -2.88 23.43
CA LEU A 683 -2.53 -3.00 22.15
C LEU A 683 -3.51 -3.23 20.99
N ILE A 684 -4.29 -2.20 20.67
CA ILE A 684 -5.25 -2.22 19.58
C ILE A 684 -4.50 -1.93 18.27
N THR A 685 -4.46 -2.91 17.37
CA THR A 685 -3.84 -2.78 16.03
C THR A 685 -2.40 -2.22 16.05
N PRO A 686 -1.47 -2.84 16.79
CA PRO A 686 -0.07 -2.45 16.80
C PRO A 686 0.53 -2.62 15.39
N THR A 687 1.22 -1.60 14.89
CA THR A 687 1.81 -1.62 13.53
C THR A 687 3.26 -1.16 13.54
N GLY A 688 3.53 0.11 13.25
CA GLY A 688 4.87 0.69 13.27
C GLY A 688 5.47 0.74 14.68
N LYS A 689 6.72 0.32 14.82
CA LYS A 689 7.50 0.30 16.06
C LYS A 689 8.81 1.04 15.80
N PHE A 690 9.16 1.96 16.70
CA PHE A 690 10.34 2.81 16.54
C PHE A 690 11.13 2.79 17.84
N ASN A 691 12.27 2.10 17.83
CA ASN A 691 13.19 2.18 18.96
C ASN A 691 13.84 3.57 18.99
N ILE A 692 13.88 4.20 20.16
CA ILE A 692 14.37 5.58 20.30
C ILE A 692 15.81 5.71 19.80
N ASN A 693 16.74 4.89 20.30
CA ASN A 693 18.15 4.96 19.91
C ASN A 693 18.34 4.72 18.41
N ASN A 694 17.71 3.69 17.86
CA ASN A 694 17.90 3.33 16.45
C ASN A 694 17.29 4.38 15.51
N THR A 695 16.18 5.01 15.92
CA THR A 695 15.52 6.07 15.13
C THR A 695 16.28 7.38 15.17
N VAL A 696 16.80 7.79 16.34
CA VAL A 696 17.67 8.98 16.46
C VAL A 696 18.89 8.82 15.55
N ASN A 697 19.56 7.68 15.68
CA ASN A 697 20.85 7.43 15.06
C ASN A 697 20.77 6.86 13.65
N ASP A 698 19.60 6.70 13.05
CA ASP A 698 19.43 6.08 11.72
C ASP A 698 20.17 4.74 11.60
N VAL A 699 19.91 3.82 12.52
CA VAL A 699 20.48 2.46 12.55
C VAL A 699 19.45 1.45 12.05
N TYR A 700 19.72 0.79 10.92
CA TYR A 700 18.82 -0.20 10.29
C TYR A 700 19.51 -1.11 9.26
#